data_AF-A0A819VPI1-F1
#
_entry.id   AF-A0A819VPI1-F1
#
_cell.length_a   1.000
_cell.length_b   1.000
_cell.length_c   1.000
_cell.angle_alpha   90.00
_cell.angle_beta   90.00
_cell.angle_gamma   90.00
#
_symmetry.space_group_name_H-M   'P 1'
#
loop_
_entity.id
_entity.type
_entity.pdbx_description
1 polymer ?
#
loop_
_entity_poly.entity_id
_entity_poly.type
_entity_poly.pdbx_seq_one_letter_code
_entity_poly.pdbx_strand_id
1 'polypeptide(L)'
;ISFNQPVFSAYAAWDNVGITFANSSTVGTSPYGIFVDTNNTVYVANKANNQIQVWLSGSTIPARNITSGVTSPYSIFATITGDIYVDNGYTNNRVDKWVSNRNISSPVMQVQGACYDLFIDVNNTLYCSLYTQNQVAIKSLNGNSSMWIVAAGMECSGSTSNTLTNPRGIFVDTNLNLYVADCGNDRVQLFLSGQVTATTVAGSTAAGTISLDCPSDVALDGGGYLFIVDSNNNRIIGSGPNGFRCIIACASTSGSASNQLSSPSTFSFDSYGNIYVTDQGNSRVQKFMSIPNTTYPLSFNQPNFCPSTTWYTDAVTFASSNIAGSGIFVSINNTVYVANQPNNAIYVFLEGSSVPNRNLTGGLSGPFAIYATLYGDVYVDNGGNSQINKWGINASSSVNVMTVNNHCEGLFIDISNTLYCSITHSHQVVKKWLNDNGTTFTIVAGTGSSGSAANQLYLPSGLYVDAQYNVYVTDCGNNRVQFFPSGQIIGITKVGSGATGTITLNCPHAITFDANSYMFITDWLNNRVIGSGPYGFRCLFGCTTTAGSSSSQLNSPISFGFDSYGNLFVSDSNNNRVQKFIIASNSCSLSYSQPTFCSSALWSANAVTLVSSSIVGLLPYGIFINGINTVYVPNRVSNTILTWPQWSTTYTTNSYSNLSNPFSLFMSITGDIYIDNGYSYGRVDKYIFNTSNHVTVMNINGSCYGLFVDINNNLYCSLKNLHQVVKLSPNNGTTIPTIAAGNGSAGSLSNMLNSPQGIYVDSNSNLYVADCANNRIQFVQTGQLNGVAIVGNGSSANITLNYPTGIVLDANGYLFIVDSYNHRIVASSSTGFRCIVGCFGGGSSASQLSFPQSMAFDSYGNIYVTDRNNSRVQQFTLQTNNCSKLFQYRPPPLLLLRAAAAVPPLALLLLLPVPQVALLLLLPVPQVALPLAVLLRAVAVPRAAVPQVALPLAVLLRAVAVPQAAALQVALLPRPPLAAVLLLPPPQVQQQVAAAAPQVVILRAAAAAPQVAPLLPLVLQQVAAVPQVVLPRAAVVPQVALLPQPPLAVLQQAVAPLQVAAVLQVLLPLAVLQVALLPRPPLAVLLLPPPPQVLLLPPPPQVLLQAVPQVVLLRAAVAPQVAPLQTAAVLQVLLLPLPLLVLQQVAAVVVQVAPLLLLLLLQQVAVVPQVALLP
;
A
#
# COMPACT_ATOMS: atom_id res chain seq x y z
N ILE A 1 8.99 -9.44 35.78
CA ILE A 1 9.78 -9.80 34.58
C ILE A 1 11.19 -9.24 34.80
N SER A 2 12.24 -10.04 34.54
CA SER A 2 13.64 -9.64 34.69
C SER A 2 14.49 -9.86 33.43
N PHE A 3 13.96 -10.53 32.42
CA PHE A 3 14.56 -10.67 31.09
C PHE A 3 14.13 -9.52 30.17
N ASN A 4 14.92 -9.25 29.13
CA ASN A 4 14.50 -8.35 28.05
C ASN A 4 13.59 -9.08 27.06
N GLN A 5 12.47 -8.45 26.69
CA GLN A 5 11.56 -8.94 25.65
C GLN A 5 11.30 -7.84 24.62
N PRO A 6 12.32 -7.46 23.82
CA PRO A 6 12.20 -6.39 22.82
C PRO A 6 11.13 -6.74 21.78
N VAL A 7 10.40 -5.75 21.27
CA VAL A 7 9.44 -5.94 20.16
C VAL A 7 10.16 -5.69 18.84
N PHE A 8 10.31 -6.73 18.03
CA PHE A 8 10.94 -6.65 16.72
C PHE A 8 9.93 -6.38 15.61
N SER A 9 10.36 -5.62 14.59
CA SER A 9 9.62 -5.57 13.33
C SER A 9 9.85 -6.84 12.52
N ALA A 10 8.97 -7.12 11.57
CA ALA A 10 9.14 -8.22 10.61
C ALA A 10 10.52 -8.22 9.91
N TYR A 11 11.08 -7.03 9.69
CA TYR A 11 12.34 -6.75 9.01
C TYR A 11 13.57 -6.79 9.92
N ALA A 12 13.41 -7.04 11.23
CA ALA A 12 14.52 -7.00 12.18
C ALA A 12 15.69 -7.89 11.73
N ALA A 13 16.83 -7.25 11.60
CA ALA A 13 18.08 -7.84 11.13
C ALA A 13 19.18 -7.53 12.14
N TRP A 14 20.21 -8.36 12.15
CA TRP A 14 21.41 -8.17 12.95
C TRP A 14 22.61 -8.05 12.01
N ASP A 15 23.70 -7.45 12.48
CA ASP A 15 24.95 -7.47 11.74
C ASP A 15 25.38 -8.92 11.50
N ASN A 16 25.77 -9.24 10.26
CA ASN A 16 26.34 -10.55 9.95
C ASN A 16 27.71 -10.76 10.64
N VAL A 17 28.38 -9.69 11.08
CA VAL A 17 29.66 -9.71 11.79
C VAL A 17 29.42 -9.67 13.31
N GLY A 18 29.53 -10.83 13.97
CA GLY A 18 29.44 -10.92 15.42
C GLY A 18 30.70 -10.41 16.12
N ILE A 19 30.52 -9.50 17.09
CA ILE A 19 31.57 -8.97 17.95
C ILE A 19 31.86 -9.99 19.05
N THR A 20 33.11 -10.39 19.25
CA THR A 20 33.48 -11.23 20.39
C THR A 20 33.44 -10.42 21.69
N PHE A 21 32.37 -10.59 22.46
CA PHE A 21 32.15 -9.90 23.74
C PHE A 21 33.08 -10.44 24.84
N ALA A 22 33.26 -11.75 24.89
CA ALA A 22 34.24 -12.41 25.76
C ALA A 22 34.83 -13.62 25.04
N ASN A 23 36.15 -13.76 25.05
CA ASN A 23 36.87 -14.92 24.49
C ASN A 23 37.31 -15.88 25.61
N SER A 24 37.97 -16.98 25.24
CA SER A 24 38.39 -18.03 26.18
C SER A 24 39.35 -17.59 27.30
N SER A 25 40.11 -16.49 27.15
CA SER A 25 40.92 -15.94 28.24
C SER A 25 40.11 -15.10 29.24
N THR A 26 38.90 -14.69 28.86
CA THR A 26 37.99 -13.86 29.69
C THR A 26 36.85 -14.69 30.29
N VAL A 27 36.23 -15.57 29.49
CA VAL A 27 35.09 -16.42 29.89
C VAL A 27 35.49 -17.82 30.36
N GLY A 28 36.73 -18.25 30.09
CA GLY A 28 37.17 -19.62 30.29
C GLY A 28 36.78 -20.55 29.13
N THR A 29 36.87 -21.87 29.33
CA THR A 29 36.51 -22.88 28.31
C THR A 29 35.11 -23.41 28.52
N SER A 30 34.36 -23.68 27.44
CA SER A 30 32.98 -24.18 27.53
C SER A 30 31.99 -23.30 28.36
N PRO A 31 31.79 -22.02 27.99
CA PRO A 31 30.61 -21.26 28.44
C PRO A 31 29.33 -21.96 27.93
N TYR A 32 28.27 -22.04 28.74
CA TYR A 32 27.06 -22.80 28.37
C TYR A 32 25.77 -21.99 28.44
N GLY A 33 25.44 -21.43 29.61
CA GLY A 33 24.23 -20.63 29.85
C GLY A 33 24.53 -19.13 29.85
N ILE A 34 23.67 -18.32 29.23
CA ILE A 34 23.73 -16.86 29.28
C ILE A 34 22.37 -16.24 29.59
N PHE A 35 22.36 -15.23 30.45
CA PHE A 35 21.18 -14.43 30.77
C PHE A 35 21.53 -12.94 30.74
N VAL A 36 20.67 -12.11 30.18
CA VAL A 36 20.82 -10.64 30.20
C VAL A 36 19.59 -10.02 30.85
N ASP A 37 19.80 -9.29 31.94
CA ASP A 37 18.69 -8.69 32.70
C ASP A 37 18.17 -7.38 32.07
N THR A 38 17.06 -6.86 32.60
CA THR A 38 16.47 -5.57 32.20
C THR A 38 17.36 -4.34 32.43
N ASN A 39 18.51 -4.50 33.11
CA ASN A 39 19.52 -3.45 33.27
C ASN A 39 20.71 -3.62 32.29
N ASN A 40 20.65 -4.61 31.39
CA ASN A 40 21.72 -5.06 30.50
C ASN A 40 22.97 -5.60 31.23
N THR A 41 22.76 -6.17 32.41
CA THR A 41 23.75 -6.97 33.13
C THR A 41 23.82 -8.35 32.49
N VAL A 42 25.00 -8.76 32.02
CA VAL A 42 25.23 -10.05 31.35
C VAL A 42 25.75 -11.05 32.40
N TYR A 43 25.07 -12.18 32.53
CA TYR A 43 25.45 -13.29 33.39
C TYR A 43 25.80 -14.49 32.52
N VAL A 44 26.99 -15.08 32.72
CA VAL A 44 27.43 -16.27 31.97
C VAL A 44 27.80 -17.39 32.94
N ALA A 45 27.20 -18.56 32.75
CA ALA A 45 27.61 -19.80 33.40
C ALA A 45 28.69 -20.49 32.57
N ASN A 46 29.86 -20.71 33.18
CA ASN A 46 30.90 -21.55 32.61
C ASN A 46 30.95 -22.91 33.34
N LYS A 47 30.69 -23.96 32.56
CA LYS A 47 30.65 -25.34 33.01
C LYS A 47 32.03 -25.89 33.39
N ALA A 48 33.06 -25.71 32.56
CA ALA A 48 34.36 -26.34 32.80
C ALA A 48 35.16 -25.67 33.94
N ASN A 49 35.01 -24.36 34.10
CA ASN A 49 35.66 -23.54 35.13
C ASN A 49 34.85 -23.47 36.45
N ASN A 50 33.69 -24.13 36.55
CA ASN A 50 32.82 -24.14 37.73
C ASN A 50 32.48 -22.72 38.25
N GLN A 51 32.16 -21.78 37.34
CA GLN A 51 32.01 -20.36 37.70
C GLN A 51 30.81 -19.69 37.02
N ILE A 52 30.28 -18.67 37.69
CA ILE A 52 29.40 -17.65 37.09
C ILE A 52 30.19 -16.36 36.97
N GLN A 53 30.10 -15.68 35.83
CA GLN A 53 30.71 -14.36 35.62
C GLN A 53 29.64 -13.34 35.28
N VAL A 54 29.77 -12.13 35.82
CA VAL A 54 28.77 -11.06 35.70
C VAL A 54 29.42 -9.78 35.20
N TRP A 55 28.96 -9.27 34.07
CA TRP A 55 29.34 -7.97 33.50
C TRP A 55 28.21 -6.97 33.71
N LEU A 56 28.52 -5.80 34.27
CA LEU A 56 27.57 -4.68 34.29
C LEU A 56 27.43 -4.09 32.87
N SER A 57 26.29 -3.46 32.59
CA SER A 57 26.02 -2.80 31.31
C SER A 57 27.16 -1.88 30.87
N GLY A 58 27.60 -2.05 29.62
CA GLY A 58 28.73 -1.32 29.03
C GLY A 58 30.13 -1.80 29.45
N SER A 59 30.26 -2.73 30.41
CA SER A 59 31.57 -3.27 30.81
C SER A 59 32.06 -4.35 29.84
N THR A 60 33.33 -4.27 29.45
CA THR A 60 34.06 -5.34 28.74
C THR A 60 34.70 -6.37 29.69
N ILE A 61 34.86 -6.01 30.97
CA ILE A 61 35.45 -6.88 32.01
C ILE A 61 34.38 -7.39 32.99
N PRO A 62 34.53 -8.62 33.54
CA PRO A 62 33.63 -9.11 34.59
C PRO A 62 33.74 -8.22 35.84
N ALA A 63 32.60 -7.75 36.35
CA ALA A 63 32.51 -7.02 37.61
C ALA A 63 32.47 -7.97 38.83
N ARG A 64 32.07 -9.24 38.62
CA ARG A 64 31.99 -10.27 39.67
C ARG A 64 32.18 -11.66 39.06
N ASN A 65 33.08 -12.45 39.63
CA ASN A 65 33.18 -13.89 39.39
C ASN A 65 32.69 -14.62 40.65
N ILE A 66 31.87 -15.66 40.51
CA ILE A 66 31.32 -16.48 41.59
C ILE A 66 31.75 -17.93 41.36
N THR A 67 32.60 -18.44 42.24
CA THR A 67 33.15 -19.82 42.21
C THR A 67 32.72 -20.65 43.43
N SER A 68 32.33 -20.00 44.53
CA SER A 68 31.94 -20.65 45.77
C SER A 68 30.54 -21.26 45.69
N GLY A 69 30.46 -22.58 45.82
CA GLY A 69 29.19 -23.33 45.83
C GLY A 69 28.62 -23.65 44.44
N VAL A 70 29.38 -23.41 43.37
CA VAL A 70 29.00 -23.69 41.97
C VAL A 70 29.77 -24.93 41.48
N THR A 71 29.14 -25.82 40.72
CA THR A 71 29.80 -26.98 40.11
C THR A 71 29.15 -27.34 38.77
N SER A 72 29.94 -27.32 37.70
CA SER A 72 29.54 -27.61 36.33
C SER A 72 28.19 -27.00 35.89
N PRO A 73 27.96 -25.69 36.11
CA PRO A 73 26.67 -25.06 35.86
C PRO A 73 26.36 -25.07 34.36
N TYR A 74 25.20 -25.61 34.00
CA TYR A 74 24.67 -25.50 32.64
C TYR A 74 23.92 -24.18 32.47
N SER A 75 22.95 -23.90 33.34
CA SER A 75 21.93 -22.86 33.15
C SER A 75 21.89 -21.82 34.26
N ILE A 76 21.38 -20.63 33.94
CA ILE A 76 21.38 -19.46 34.82
C ILE A 76 20.19 -18.53 34.55
N PHE A 77 19.57 -18.03 35.63
CA PHE A 77 18.52 -17.02 35.55
C PHE A 77 18.72 -15.95 36.63
N ALA A 78 18.62 -14.66 36.27
CA ALA A 78 18.70 -13.57 37.23
C ALA A 78 17.35 -12.84 37.40
N THR A 79 17.06 -12.45 38.63
CA THR A 79 15.83 -11.72 38.98
C THR A 79 16.07 -10.23 39.16
N ILE A 80 15.00 -9.44 39.11
CA ILE A 80 15.00 -7.97 39.29
C ILE A 80 15.63 -7.53 40.64
N THR A 81 15.64 -8.38 41.67
CA THR A 81 16.33 -8.13 42.96
C THR A 81 17.83 -8.41 42.93
N GLY A 82 18.37 -8.82 41.77
CA GLY A 82 19.74 -9.27 41.58
C GLY A 82 20.03 -10.66 42.14
N ASP A 83 19.01 -11.40 42.63
CA ASP A 83 19.21 -12.79 43.05
C ASP A 83 19.40 -13.68 41.82
N ILE A 84 20.44 -14.51 41.87
CA ILE A 84 20.86 -15.41 40.78
C ILE A 84 20.47 -16.84 41.14
N TYR A 85 19.86 -17.55 40.20
CA TYR A 85 19.54 -18.97 40.29
C TYR A 85 20.41 -19.71 39.27
N VAL A 86 21.06 -20.79 39.69
CA VAL A 86 21.97 -21.57 38.82
C VAL A 86 21.77 -23.07 39.01
N ASP A 87 21.94 -23.82 37.94
CA ASP A 87 22.16 -25.25 37.98
C ASP A 87 23.49 -25.57 38.70
N ASN A 88 23.49 -26.59 39.56
CA ASN A 88 24.68 -27.04 40.30
C ASN A 88 25.19 -28.42 39.84
N GLY A 89 24.83 -28.82 38.62
CA GLY A 89 25.34 -29.99 37.91
C GLY A 89 24.91 -31.35 38.45
N TYR A 90 25.19 -32.39 37.66
CA TYR A 90 24.91 -33.80 37.94
C TYR A 90 25.55 -34.35 39.23
N THR A 91 26.49 -33.63 39.85
CA THR A 91 27.11 -34.02 41.13
C THR A 91 26.30 -33.58 42.34
N ASN A 92 25.65 -32.42 42.27
CA ASN A 92 24.86 -31.87 43.38
C ASN A 92 23.33 -31.99 43.16
N ASN A 93 22.90 -32.25 41.91
CA ASN A 93 21.52 -32.52 41.50
C ASN A 93 20.49 -31.54 42.09
N ARG A 94 20.79 -30.24 41.99
CA ARG A 94 19.98 -29.17 42.61
C ARG A 94 20.16 -27.83 41.91
N VAL A 95 19.15 -26.97 42.05
CA VAL A 95 19.23 -25.54 41.74
C VAL A 95 19.52 -24.77 43.02
N ASP A 96 20.56 -23.95 43.00
CA ASP A 96 20.95 -23.08 44.11
C ASP A 96 20.62 -21.61 43.80
N LYS A 97 20.28 -20.86 44.84
CA LYS A 97 20.05 -19.41 44.79
C LYS A 97 21.17 -18.66 45.51
N TRP A 98 21.79 -17.70 44.84
CA TRP A 98 22.67 -16.69 45.45
C TRP A 98 21.87 -15.42 45.70
N VAL A 99 21.83 -14.98 46.96
CA VAL A 99 21.27 -13.66 47.30
C VAL A 99 22.26 -12.59 46.89
N SER A 100 21.79 -11.56 46.17
CA SER A 100 22.61 -10.48 45.58
C SER A 100 23.67 -9.93 46.53
N ASN A 101 23.30 -9.73 47.79
CA ASN A 101 24.06 -8.97 48.79
C ASN A 101 24.91 -9.82 49.77
N ARG A 102 25.07 -11.14 49.60
CA ARG A 102 25.66 -12.01 50.65
C ARG A 102 26.76 -13.00 50.24
N ASN A 103 27.00 -13.26 48.96
CA ASN A 103 27.91 -14.34 48.48
C ASN A 103 27.62 -15.76 49.03
N ILE A 104 26.47 -15.97 49.68
CA ILE A 104 26.02 -17.26 50.19
C ILE A 104 25.01 -17.85 49.20
N SER A 105 25.18 -19.14 48.86
CA SER A 105 24.19 -19.92 48.11
C SER A 105 23.27 -20.68 49.08
N SER A 106 22.05 -20.97 48.64
CA SER A 106 21.16 -21.92 49.31
C SER A 106 20.37 -22.76 48.31
N PRO A 107 20.22 -24.08 48.50
CA PRO A 107 19.41 -24.92 47.62
C PRO A 107 17.94 -24.50 47.64
N VAL A 108 17.33 -24.35 46.46
CA VAL A 108 15.91 -23.97 46.32
C VAL A 108 15.06 -25.03 45.62
N MET A 109 15.68 -25.97 44.91
CA MET A 109 15.04 -27.10 44.24
C MET A 109 16.02 -28.28 44.21
N GLN A 110 15.60 -29.47 44.65
CA GLN A 110 16.34 -30.71 44.45
C GLN A 110 15.81 -31.38 43.18
N VAL A 111 16.67 -31.87 42.29
CA VAL A 111 16.29 -32.47 41.00
C VAL A 111 16.97 -33.83 40.79
N GLN A 112 16.78 -34.48 39.65
CA GLN A 112 17.36 -35.81 39.34
C GLN A 112 18.46 -35.76 38.27
N GLY A 113 19.10 -34.61 38.09
CA GLY A 113 20.17 -34.39 37.11
C GLY A 113 20.66 -32.94 37.14
N ALA A 114 21.25 -32.49 36.04
CA ALA A 114 21.47 -31.06 35.79
C ALA A 114 20.23 -30.43 35.11
N CYS A 115 19.91 -29.18 35.46
CA CYS A 115 18.94 -28.37 34.71
C CYS A 115 19.65 -27.80 33.48
N TYR A 116 19.28 -28.23 32.28
CA TYR A 116 19.91 -27.75 31.03
C TYR A 116 19.50 -26.32 30.71
N ASP A 117 18.33 -25.90 31.19
CA ASP A 117 17.90 -24.52 31.23
C ASP A 117 16.99 -24.24 32.44
N LEU A 118 16.90 -22.96 32.83
CA LEU A 118 16.18 -22.45 34.00
C LEU A 118 15.42 -21.17 33.66
N PHE A 119 14.11 -21.15 33.94
CA PHE A 119 13.26 -19.98 33.73
C PHE A 119 12.48 -19.64 35.01
N ILE A 120 12.19 -18.37 35.27
CA ILE A 120 11.26 -17.95 36.34
C ILE A 120 10.13 -17.10 35.75
N ASP A 121 8.89 -17.56 35.93
CA ASP A 121 7.69 -16.90 35.40
C ASP A 121 7.30 -15.62 36.17
N VAL A 122 6.19 -15.01 35.76
CA VAL A 122 5.62 -13.81 36.41
C VAL A 122 5.02 -14.08 37.81
N ASN A 123 4.85 -15.34 38.22
CA ASN A 123 4.29 -15.77 39.50
C ASN A 123 5.35 -16.25 40.51
N ASN A 124 6.65 -16.17 40.17
CA ASN A 124 7.77 -16.78 40.89
C ASN A 124 7.72 -18.33 40.91
N THR A 125 7.29 -18.96 39.83
CA THR A 125 7.50 -20.39 39.56
C THR A 125 8.83 -20.57 38.85
N LEU A 126 9.72 -21.37 39.45
CA LEU A 126 10.97 -21.83 38.84
C LEU A 126 10.67 -23.05 37.95
N TYR A 127 11.14 -23.01 36.71
CA TYR A 127 11.11 -24.11 35.75
C TYR A 127 12.54 -24.62 35.55
N CYS A 128 12.70 -25.93 35.40
CA CYS A 128 13.97 -26.61 35.15
C CYS A 128 13.79 -27.69 34.07
N SER A 129 14.61 -27.63 33.02
CA SER A 129 14.59 -28.63 31.94
C SER A 129 15.52 -29.81 32.26
N LEU A 130 14.95 -31.00 32.42
CA LEU A 130 15.64 -32.22 32.84
C LEU A 130 15.94 -33.11 31.62
N TYR A 131 17.06 -32.81 30.96
CA TYR A 131 17.57 -33.51 29.77
C TYR A 131 17.51 -35.05 29.89
N THR A 132 18.05 -35.61 30.98
CA THR A 132 18.14 -37.06 31.19
C THR A 132 16.81 -37.73 31.57
N GLN A 133 15.83 -36.97 32.05
CA GLN A 133 14.49 -37.45 32.42
C GLN A 133 13.42 -37.13 31.37
N ASN A 134 13.79 -36.53 30.23
CA ASN A 134 12.84 -36.22 29.15
C ASN A 134 11.62 -35.38 29.59
N GLN A 135 11.82 -34.45 30.54
CA GLN A 135 10.73 -33.66 31.13
C GLN A 135 11.17 -32.26 31.59
N VAL A 136 10.19 -31.40 31.86
CA VAL A 136 10.37 -30.09 32.52
C VAL A 136 9.71 -30.13 33.90
N ALA A 137 10.49 -29.86 34.93
CA ALA A 137 10.04 -29.81 36.32
C ALA A 137 9.78 -28.36 36.77
N ILE A 138 8.74 -28.14 37.59
CA ILE A 138 8.34 -26.82 38.09
C ILE A 138 8.17 -26.77 39.61
N LYS A 139 8.49 -25.60 40.18
CA LYS A 139 8.44 -25.35 41.62
C LYS A 139 8.12 -23.90 41.94
N SER A 140 7.08 -23.66 42.74
CA SER A 140 6.85 -22.30 43.27
C SER A 140 7.94 -21.90 44.28
N LEU A 141 8.41 -20.67 44.16
CA LEU A 141 9.36 -20.03 45.08
C LEU A 141 8.66 -19.26 46.22
N ASN A 142 7.32 -19.13 46.16
CA ASN A 142 6.52 -18.44 47.19
C ASN A 142 6.26 -19.29 48.45
N GLY A 143 6.78 -20.52 48.51
CA GLY A 143 6.55 -21.46 49.61
C GLY A 143 7.76 -22.32 49.96
N ASN A 144 7.82 -22.76 51.22
CA ASN A 144 8.98 -23.43 51.82
C ASN A 144 9.15 -24.92 51.44
N SER A 145 8.28 -25.48 50.59
CA SER A 145 8.45 -26.85 50.10
C SER A 145 9.72 -26.97 49.26
N SER A 146 10.42 -28.11 49.37
CA SER A 146 11.53 -28.48 48.47
C SER A 146 11.06 -29.26 47.23
N MET A 147 9.83 -29.81 47.26
CA MET A 147 9.28 -30.64 46.19
C MET A 147 8.86 -29.81 44.97
N TRP A 148 8.87 -30.48 43.81
CA TRP A 148 8.46 -29.99 42.50
C TRP A 148 7.44 -30.94 41.88
N ILE A 149 6.84 -30.53 40.75
CA ILE A 149 5.94 -31.36 39.93
C ILE A 149 6.34 -31.27 38.46
N VAL A 150 5.89 -32.23 37.63
CA VAL A 150 6.11 -32.22 36.18
C VAL A 150 5.18 -31.21 35.51
N ALA A 151 5.70 -30.41 34.58
CA ALA A 151 4.92 -29.52 33.72
C ALA A 151 4.78 -30.03 32.27
N ALA A 152 5.79 -30.74 31.77
CA ALA A 152 5.85 -31.27 30.41
C ALA A 152 6.73 -32.52 30.36
N GLY A 153 6.41 -33.49 29.49
CA GLY A 153 7.07 -34.80 29.43
C GLY A 153 6.44 -35.85 30.35
N MET A 154 6.92 -37.10 30.28
CA MET A 154 6.37 -38.26 31.01
C MET A 154 7.47 -39.23 31.51
N GLU A 155 8.63 -38.71 31.90
CA GLU A 155 9.82 -39.47 32.36
C GLU A 155 10.43 -40.49 31.34
N CYS A 156 9.83 -40.62 30.16
CA CYS A 156 10.28 -41.46 29.05
C CYS A 156 10.54 -40.65 27.78
N SER A 157 11.49 -41.11 26.96
CA SER A 157 11.77 -40.51 25.65
C SER A 157 10.71 -40.88 24.62
N GLY A 158 10.35 -39.94 23.74
CA GLY A 158 9.41 -40.19 22.65
C GLY A 158 9.02 -38.95 21.84
N SER A 159 8.38 -39.17 20.71
CA SER A 159 8.01 -38.14 19.72
C SER A 159 6.51 -37.81 19.66
N THR A 160 5.69 -38.32 20.57
CA THR A 160 4.27 -37.92 20.70
C THR A 160 4.12 -36.49 21.26
N SER A 161 2.89 -35.99 21.39
CA SER A 161 2.61 -34.61 21.85
C SER A 161 2.78 -34.41 23.37
N ASN A 162 2.85 -35.47 24.17
CA ASN A 162 3.09 -35.42 25.62
C ASN A 162 4.45 -36.01 26.05
N THR A 163 5.23 -36.56 25.12
CA THR A 163 6.62 -36.98 25.34
C THR A 163 7.61 -35.98 24.77
N LEU A 164 8.79 -35.89 25.40
CA LEU A 164 9.96 -35.17 24.88
C LEU A 164 11.10 -36.18 24.70
N THR A 165 12.18 -35.77 24.05
CA THR A 165 13.44 -36.53 23.99
C THR A 165 14.60 -35.54 24.21
N ASN A 166 15.37 -35.72 25.30
CA ASN A 166 16.54 -34.90 25.59
C ASN A 166 16.28 -33.36 25.59
N PRO A 167 15.24 -32.84 26.29
CA PRO A 167 14.89 -31.43 26.24
C PRO A 167 16.01 -30.51 26.76
N ARG A 168 16.08 -29.30 26.20
CA ARG A 168 17.06 -28.25 26.54
C ARG A 168 16.35 -26.95 26.93
N GLY A 169 16.58 -25.84 26.24
CA GLY A 169 16.04 -24.52 26.58
C GLY A 169 14.51 -24.46 26.71
N ILE A 170 14.06 -23.56 27.56
CA ILE A 170 12.66 -23.35 27.93
C ILE A 170 12.32 -21.87 28.07
N PHE A 171 11.16 -21.48 27.54
CA PHE A 171 10.64 -20.12 27.70
C PHE A 171 9.19 -20.16 28.18
N VAL A 172 8.82 -19.28 29.10
CA VAL A 172 7.45 -19.17 29.61
C VAL A 172 6.91 -17.77 29.30
N ASP A 173 5.81 -17.71 28.54
CA ASP A 173 5.20 -16.44 28.16
C ASP A 173 4.40 -15.79 29.31
N THR A 174 3.90 -14.58 29.08
CA THR A 174 3.08 -13.85 30.06
C THR A 174 1.70 -14.46 30.32
N ASN A 175 1.28 -15.46 29.52
CA ASN A 175 0.07 -16.25 29.70
C ASN A 175 0.34 -17.61 30.38
N LEU A 176 1.59 -17.86 30.79
CA LEU A 176 2.08 -19.12 31.40
C LEU A 176 2.10 -20.32 30.45
N ASN A 177 2.20 -20.09 29.15
CA ASN A 177 2.47 -21.13 28.16
C ASN A 177 3.97 -21.45 28.12
N LEU A 178 4.32 -22.74 28.13
CA LEU A 178 5.69 -23.24 28.16
C LEU A 178 6.14 -23.70 26.78
N TYR A 179 7.19 -23.07 26.25
CA TYR A 179 7.91 -23.47 25.05
C TYR A 179 9.11 -24.34 25.45
N VAL A 180 9.35 -25.45 24.76
CA VAL A 180 10.43 -26.40 25.07
C VAL A 180 11.21 -26.75 23.80
N ALA A 181 12.53 -26.58 23.84
CA ALA A 181 13.46 -27.06 22.82
C ALA A 181 13.65 -28.58 22.97
N ASP A 182 12.96 -29.35 22.12
CA ASP A 182 12.88 -30.82 22.16
C ASP A 182 13.97 -31.42 21.26
N CYS A 183 15.24 -31.21 21.68
CA CYS A 183 16.45 -31.48 20.89
C CYS A 183 16.48 -32.87 20.24
N GLY A 184 16.11 -33.93 20.97
CA GLY A 184 16.16 -35.30 20.45
C GLY A 184 15.03 -35.65 19.47
N ASN A 185 14.12 -34.72 19.18
CA ASN A 185 13.05 -34.85 18.19
C ASN A 185 13.11 -33.70 17.14
N ASP A 186 14.18 -32.90 17.09
CA ASP A 186 14.43 -31.82 16.13
C ASP A 186 13.29 -30.79 16.00
N ARG A 187 12.68 -30.42 17.14
CA ARG A 187 11.46 -29.58 17.16
C ARG A 187 11.36 -28.68 18.39
N VAL A 188 10.43 -27.71 18.33
CA VAL A 188 10.00 -26.92 19.50
C VAL A 188 8.53 -27.23 19.81
N GLN A 189 8.24 -27.55 21.07
CA GLN A 189 6.91 -27.85 21.57
C GLN A 189 6.33 -26.70 22.38
N LEU A 190 5.03 -26.42 22.21
CA LEU A 190 4.27 -25.45 22.98
C LEU A 190 3.21 -26.15 23.84
N PHE A 191 3.43 -26.17 25.16
CA PHE A 191 2.46 -26.59 26.16
C PHE A 191 1.66 -25.36 26.60
N LEU A 192 0.36 -25.33 26.31
CA LEU A 192 -0.53 -24.28 26.81
C LEU A 192 -0.72 -24.43 28.33
N SER A 193 -0.97 -23.32 29.04
CA SER A 193 -1.06 -23.34 30.50
C SER A 193 -2.08 -24.38 31.01
N GLY A 194 -1.61 -25.29 31.88
CA GLY A 194 -2.41 -26.39 32.44
C GLY A 194 -2.65 -27.59 31.51
N GLN A 195 -2.09 -27.63 30.29
CA GLN A 195 -2.20 -28.76 29.36
C GLN A 195 -0.97 -29.66 29.42
N VAL A 196 -1.20 -30.99 29.35
CA VAL A 196 -0.14 -32.02 29.32
C VAL A 196 0.27 -32.46 27.91
N THR A 197 -0.43 -31.97 26.88
CA THR A 197 -0.13 -32.20 25.46
C THR A 197 0.24 -30.88 24.79
N ALA A 198 1.33 -30.89 24.02
CA ALA A 198 1.82 -29.76 23.26
C ALA A 198 1.45 -29.78 21.78
N THR A 199 1.61 -28.61 21.15
CA THR A 199 1.60 -28.43 19.70
C THR A 199 3.02 -28.15 19.22
N THR A 200 3.46 -28.82 18.15
CA THR A 200 4.75 -28.49 17.52
C THR A 200 4.67 -27.13 16.82
N VAL A 201 5.52 -26.19 17.22
CA VAL A 201 5.53 -24.81 16.67
C VAL A 201 6.70 -24.53 15.72
N ALA A 202 7.74 -25.37 15.72
CA ALA A 202 8.86 -25.30 14.79
C ALA A 202 9.55 -26.67 14.64
N GLY A 203 10.19 -26.91 13.50
CA GLY A 203 11.01 -28.09 13.26
C GLY A 203 10.24 -29.30 12.70
N SER A 204 10.68 -30.51 13.07
CA SER A 204 10.11 -31.75 12.55
C SER A 204 8.59 -31.80 12.72
N THR A 205 7.86 -32.31 11.72
CA THR A 205 6.38 -32.37 11.64
C THR A 205 5.62 -31.04 11.52
N ALA A 206 6.22 -29.87 11.74
CA ALA A 206 5.50 -28.59 11.67
C ALA A 206 5.47 -27.99 10.25
N ALA A 207 4.28 -28.02 9.63
CA ALA A 207 4.06 -27.52 8.27
C ALA A 207 4.37 -26.02 8.12
N GLY A 208 5.10 -25.65 7.06
CA GLY A 208 5.48 -24.26 6.79
C GLY A 208 6.61 -23.70 7.67
N THR A 209 7.31 -24.55 8.44
CA THR A 209 8.44 -24.16 9.28
C THR A 209 9.79 -24.60 8.69
N ILE A 210 10.89 -24.19 9.33
CA ILE A 210 12.25 -24.57 8.94
C ILE A 210 12.66 -25.89 9.63
N SER A 211 13.47 -26.72 8.96
CA SER A 211 14.11 -27.87 9.61
C SER A 211 15.12 -27.40 10.64
N LEU A 212 15.14 -28.06 11.79
CA LEU A 212 16.11 -27.88 12.88
C LEU A 212 16.98 -29.15 13.01
N ASP A 213 18.05 -29.09 13.78
CA ASP A 213 18.89 -30.23 14.19
C ASP A 213 19.39 -29.97 15.62
N CYS A 214 18.83 -30.70 16.59
CA CYS A 214 18.95 -30.46 18.03
C CYS A 214 18.85 -28.97 18.43
N PRO A 215 17.64 -28.36 18.36
CA PRO A 215 17.41 -27.04 18.95
C PRO A 215 17.78 -27.05 20.43
N SER A 216 18.61 -26.11 20.87
CA SER A 216 19.11 -26.06 22.25
C SER A 216 18.47 -24.98 23.11
N ASP A 217 17.96 -23.92 22.50
CA ASP A 217 17.45 -22.77 23.24
C ASP A 217 16.33 -22.05 22.48
N VAL A 218 15.41 -21.41 23.21
CA VAL A 218 14.20 -20.76 22.69
C VAL A 218 13.87 -19.49 23.49
N ALA A 219 13.43 -18.43 22.80
CA ALA A 219 12.84 -17.26 23.43
C ALA A 219 11.76 -16.62 22.54
N LEU A 220 10.82 -15.90 23.16
CA LEU A 220 9.90 -15.02 22.42
C LEU A 220 10.37 -13.56 22.47
N ASP A 221 10.17 -12.84 21.38
CA ASP A 221 10.16 -11.38 21.39
C ASP A 221 8.86 -10.82 21.99
N GLY A 222 8.77 -9.50 22.17
CA GLY A 222 7.59 -8.83 22.72
C GLY A 222 6.39 -8.77 21.77
N GLY A 223 6.57 -9.13 20.50
CA GLY A 223 5.49 -9.35 19.52
C GLY A 223 4.98 -10.80 19.47
N GLY A 224 5.63 -11.74 20.18
CA GLY A 224 5.29 -13.16 20.19
C GLY A 224 6.02 -14.00 19.12
N TYR A 225 7.01 -13.45 18.42
CA TYR A 225 7.85 -14.19 17.49
C TYR A 225 8.87 -15.06 18.24
N LEU A 226 8.89 -16.34 17.92
CA LEU A 226 9.83 -17.33 18.42
C LEU A 226 11.20 -17.20 17.75
N PHE A 227 12.26 -17.26 18.58
CA PHE A 227 13.67 -17.33 18.22
C PHE A 227 14.26 -18.63 18.80
N ILE A 228 15.17 -19.27 18.07
CA ILE A 228 15.66 -20.63 18.35
C ILE A 228 17.16 -20.73 18.07
N VAL A 229 17.93 -21.30 18.99
CA VAL A 229 19.32 -21.74 18.72
C VAL A 229 19.28 -23.16 18.16
N ASP A 230 19.84 -23.33 16.97
CA ASP A 230 19.80 -24.55 16.16
C ASP A 230 21.22 -25.13 16.13
N SER A 231 21.59 -25.83 17.22
CA SER A 231 22.99 -26.09 17.61
C SER A 231 23.79 -26.83 16.55
N ASN A 232 23.25 -27.95 16.05
CA ASN A 232 24.01 -28.82 15.14
C ASN A 232 24.11 -28.20 13.74
N ASN A 233 23.13 -27.38 13.35
CA ASN A 233 23.21 -26.49 12.17
C ASN A 233 24.09 -25.24 12.39
N ASN A 234 24.64 -25.04 13.60
CA ASN A 234 25.54 -23.95 13.98
C ASN A 234 24.98 -22.53 13.75
N ARG A 235 23.68 -22.32 13.95
CA ARG A 235 22.99 -21.06 13.58
C ARG A 235 21.91 -20.63 14.58
N ILE A 236 21.41 -19.39 14.42
CA ILE A 236 20.23 -18.91 15.14
C ILE A 236 19.11 -18.61 14.14
N ILE A 237 17.91 -19.05 14.47
CA ILE A 237 16.67 -18.92 13.71
C ILE A 237 15.76 -17.90 14.41
N GLY A 238 15.02 -17.11 13.63
CA GLY A 238 13.94 -16.26 14.12
C GLY A 238 12.69 -16.42 13.24
N SER A 239 11.50 -16.23 13.80
CA SER A 239 10.24 -16.17 13.06
C SER A 239 9.81 -14.73 12.74
N GLY A 240 8.84 -14.61 11.85
CA GLY A 240 8.19 -13.35 11.46
C GLY A 240 6.90 -13.63 10.69
N PRO A 241 6.22 -12.60 10.16
CA PRO A 241 4.99 -12.75 9.35
C PRO A 241 5.15 -13.67 8.12
N ASN A 242 6.38 -13.86 7.66
CA ASN A 242 6.73 -14.66 6.49
C ASN A 242 7.11 -16.11 6.80
N GLY A 243 7.06 -16.54 8.07
CA GLY A 243 7.55 -17.83 8.55
C GLY A 243 8.89 -17.74 9.29
N PHE A 244 9.57 -18.88 9.44
CA PHE A 244 10.91 -18.96 10.05
C PHE A 244 12.00 -18.63 9.05
N ARG A 245 13.04 -17.91 9.51
CA ARG A 245 14.26 -17.57 8.77
C ARG A 245 15.49 -17.83 9.65
N CYS A 246 16.63 -18.08 9.02
CA CYS A 246 17.90 -17.89 9.72
C CYS A 246 18.21 -16.40 9.86
N ILE A 247 18.80 -16.01 11.01
CA ILE A 247 19.19 -14.62 11.30
C ILE A 247 20.70 -14.45 11.56
N ILE A 248 21.38 -15.49 12.06
CA ILE A 248 22.82 -15.46 12.42
C ILE A 248 23.48 -16.77 12.00
N ALA A 249 24.70 -16.68 11.44
CA ALA A 249 25.54 -17.81 10.98
C ALA A 249 24.89 -18.73 9.91
N CYS A 250 24.08 -18.15 9.02
CA CYS A 250 23.25 -18.86 8.05
C CYS A 250 23.98 -19.68 6.97
N ALA A 251 25.31 -19.59 6.91
CA ALA A 251 26.13 -20.44 6.05
C ALA A 251 26.11 -21.93 6.45
N SER A 252 25.44 -22.30 7.55
CA SER A 252 25.22 -23.68 8.03
C SER A 252 26.51 -24.51 8.10
N THR A 253 27.62 -23.82 8.41
CA THR A 253 28.98 -24.34 8.44
C THR A 253 29.64 -23.91 9.73
N SER A 254 30.00 -24.89 10.56
CA SER A 254 30.69 -24.66 11.83
C SER A 254 32.03 -23.94 11.59
N GLY A 255 32.34 -22.92 12.39
CA GLY A 255 33.58 -22.18 12.23
C GLY A 255 33.81 -21.09 13.27
N SER A 256 35.01 -20.52 13.26
CA SER A 256 35.50 -19.54 14.24
C SER A 256 35.50 -18.09 13.74
N ALA A 257 35.10 -17.84 12.49
CA ALA A 257 34.94 -16.48 11.96
C ALA A 257 33.89 -15.69 12.76
N SER A 258 33.90 -14.36 12.65
CA SER A 258 32.94 -13.48 13.34
C SER A 258 31.50 -13.69 12.88
N ASN A 259 31.29 -14.15 11.64
CA ASN A 259 30.00 -14.48 11.04
C ASN A 259 29.62 -15.97 11.15
N GLN A 260 30.36 -16.76 11.93
CA GLN A 260 30.13 -18.20 12.15
C GLN A 260 30.01 -18.49 13.65
N LEU A 261 29.40 -19.64 13.96
CA LEU A 261 29.33 -20.22 15.30
C LEU A 261 29.80 -21.68 15.23
N SER A 262 30.07 -22.29 16.39
CA SER A 262 30.38 -23.70 16.52
C SER A 262 29.68 -24.27 17.75
N SER A 263 28.68 -25.13 17.53
CA SER A 263 27.81 -25.69 18.57
C SER A 263 27.30 -24.63 19.58
N PRO A 264 26.59 -23.58 19.12
CA PRO A 264 26.03 -22.59 20.03
C PRO A 264 25.04 -23.23 21.00
N SER A 265 25.07 -22.84 22.28
CA SER A 265 24.29 -23.50 23.34
C SER A 265 23.09 -22.70 23.83
N THR A 266 23.23 -21.42 24.18
CA THR A 266 22.14 -20.54 24.65
C THR A 266 22.31 -19.10 24.14
N PHE A 267 21.24 -18.30 24.18
CA PHE A 267 21.24 -16.90 23.78
C PHE A 267 20.35 -16.02 24.68
N SER A 268 20.59 -14.71 24.66
CA SER A 268 19.75 -13.75 25.37
C SER A 268 19.78 -12.37 24.71
N PHE A 269 18.69 -11.62 24.82
CA PHE A 269 18.55 -10.26 24.29
C PHE A 269 18.98 -9.22 25.33
N ASP A 270 19.65 -8.15 24.88
CA ASP A 270 19.69 -6.89 25.65
C ASP A 270 18.48 -5.98 25.33
N SER A 271 18.29 -4.91 26.10
CA SER A 271 17.17 -3.97 25.97
C SER A 271 17.14 -3.19 24.65
N TYR A 272 18.19 -3.29 23.83
CA TYR A 272 18.28 -2.70 22.50
C TYR A 272 18.01 -3.74 21.39
N GLY A 273 17.76 -5.00 21.77
CA GLY A 273 17.51 -6.10 20.85
C GLY A 273 18.77 -6.78 20.30
N ASN A 274 19.96 -6.46 20.83
CA ASN A 274 21.18 -7.17 20.42
C ASN A 274 21.16 -8.60 20.98
N ILE A 275 21.62 -9.57 20.20
CA ILE A 275 21.69 -10.98 20.61
C ILE A 275 23.08 -11.27 21.16
N TYR A 276 23.14 -11.76 22.40
CA TYR A 276 24.31 -12.41 22.96
C TYR A 276 24.14 -13.94 22.84
N VAL A 277 25.14 -14.67 22.36
CA VAL A 277 25.10 -16.14 22.23
C VAL A 277 26.37 -16.78 22.78
N THR A 278 26.24 -17.90 23.50
CA THR A 278 27.36 -18.75 23.94
C THR A 278 27.77 -19.67 22.80
N ASP A 279 28.89 -19.32 22.16
CA ASP A 279 29.50 -20.06 21.06
C ASP A 279 30.45 -21.11 21.65
N GLN A 280 29.85 -22.20 22.16
CA GLN A 280 30.50 -23.16 23.08
C GLN A 280 31.72 -23.83 22.46
N GLY A 281 31.63 -24.28 21.20
CA GLY A 281 32.71 -24.94 20.47
C GLY A 281 33.92 -24.03 20.26
N ASN A 282 33.69 -22.74 20.02
CA ASN A 282 34.73 -21.71 19.95
C ASN A 282 35.17 -21.17 21.34
N SER A 283 34.53 -21.61 22.43
CA SER A 283 34.72 -21.11 23.80
C SER A 283 34.72 -19.58 23.90
N ARG A 284 33.69 -18.95 23.33
CA ARG A 284 33.48 -17.48 23.37
C ARG A 284 32.01 -17.11 23.56
N VAL A 285 31.76 -15.85 23.87
CA VAL A 285 30.45 -15.21 23.78
C VAL A 285 30.50 -14.21 22.63
N GLN A 286 29.64 -14.39 21.62
CA GLN A 286 29.46 -13.46 20.51
C GLN A 286 28.28 -12.52 20.82
N LYS A 287 28.42 -11.24 20.47
CA LYS A 287 27.34 -10.25 20.43
C LYS A 287 27.06 -9.86 18.98
N PHE A 288 25.83 -10.04 18.53
CA PHE A 288 25.34 -9.59 17.24
C PHE A 288 24.48 -8.34 17.45
N MET A 289 24.90 -7.23 16.84
CA MET A 289 24.23 -5.94 16.99
C MET A 289 22.92 -5.93 16.19
N SER A 290 21.83 -5.49 16.80
CA SER A 290 20.56 -5.24 16.10
C SER A 290 20.75 -4.05 15.17
N ILE A 291 20.38 -4.21 13.90
CA ILE A 291 20.36 -3.12 12.94
C ILE A 291 19.08 -2.31 13.22
N PRO A 292 19.18 -1.05 13.67
CA PRO A 292 17.99 -0.25 13.93
C PRO A 292 17.21 -0.08 12.62
N ASN A 293 15.90 -0.32 12.68
CA ASN A 293 15.04 -0.38 11.50
C ASN A 293 14.70 1.01 10.94
N THR A 294 15.73 1.80 10.62
CA THR A 294 15.62 2.97 9.76
C THR A 294 15.09 2.49 8.42
N THR A 295 13.99 3.09 7.96
CA THR A 295 13.28 2.75 6.72
C THR A 295 14.22 2.36 5.60
N TYR A 296 14.27 1.06 5.26
CA TYR A 296 14.92 0.59 4.04
C TYR A 296 14.28 1.34 2.85
N PRO A 297 15.02 2.21 2.15
CA PRO A 297 14.44 2.92 1.02
C PRO A 297 14.18 1.92 -0.09
N LEU A 298 13.02 2.05 -0.75
CA LEU A 298 12.68 1.26 -1.93
C LEU A 298 13.78 1.45 -2.97
N SER A 299 14.12 0.38 -3.71
CA SER A 299 15.10 0.51 -4.80
C SER A 299 14.48 1.04 -6.10
N PHE A 300 13.15 1.10 -6.18
CA PHE A 300 12.35 1.62 -7.29
C PHE A 300 11.56 2.87 -6.87
N ASN A 301 11.19 3.72 -7.84
CA ASN A 301 10.40 4.91 -7.57
C ASN A 301 8.93 4.59 -7.33
N GLN A 302 8.36 5.21 -6.30
CA GLN A 302 6.93 5.41 -6.14
C GLN A 302 6.65 6.92 -6.08
N PRO A 303 6.43 7.59 -7.22
CA PRO A 303 5.99 8.98 -7.23
C PRO A 303 4.67 9.12 -6.47
N ASN A 304 4.36 10.30 -5.96
CA ASN A 304 3.00 10.60 -5.47
C ASN A 304 2.20 11.24 -6.61
N PHE A 305 1.20 10.53 -7.13
CA PHE A 305 0.35 11.04 -8.21
C PHE A 305 -0.99 11.55 -7.69
N CYS A 306 -1.25 12.82 -7.94
CA CYS A 306 -2.57 13.42 -7.74
C CYS A 306 -3.61 12.77 -8.68
N PRO A 307 -4.91 12.72 -8.32
CA PRO A 307 -5.95 12.20 -9.23
C PRO A 307 -6.01 12.97 -10.56
N SER A 308 -5.62 14.25 -10.49
CA SER A 308 -5.48 15.24 -11.55
C SER A 308 -4.17 15.17 -12.35
N THR A 309 -3.25 14.22 -12.08
CA THR A 309 -1.97 14.13 -12.82
C THR A 309 -2.21 13.95 -14.31
N THR A 310 -1.43 14.66 -15.12
CA THR A 310 -1.42 14.59 -16.59
C THR A 310 0.01 14.43 -17.10
N TRP A 311 0.14 13.78 -18.25
CA TRP A 311 1.37 13.61 -19.00
C TRP A 311 1.17 14.17 -20.42
N TYR A 312 2.26 14.45 -21.12
CA TYR A 312 2.17 14.82 -22.54
C TYR A 312 1.65 13.62 -23.35
N THR A 313 0.83 13.90 -24.38
CA THR A 313 0.21 12.87 -25.23
C THR A 313 1.21 12.06 -26.02
N ASP A 314 2.32 12.70 -26.38
CA ASP A 314 3.37 12.15 -27.23
C ASP A 314 4.60 11.79 -26.39
N ALA A 315 5.02 10.53 -26.48
CA ALA A 315 6.23 10.05 -25.85
C ALA A 315 7.48 10.38 -26.68
N VAL A 316 8.61 10.45 -25.98
CA VAL A 316 9.95 10.50 -26.58
C VAL A 316 10.53 9.09 -26.62
N THR A 317 10.91 8.62 -27.81
CA THR A 317 11.61 7.34 -27.97
C THR A 317 12.95 7.39 -27.24
N PHE A 318 13.06 6.67 -26.13
CA PHE A 318 14.26 6.63 -25.28
C PHE A 318 15.31 5.66 -25.82
N ALA A 319 14.87 4.50 -26.33
CA ALA A 319 15.74 3.50 -26.97
C ALA A 319 15.00 2.81 -28.12
N SER A 320 15.74 2.36 -29.13
CA SER A 320 15.21 1.77 -30.37
C SER A 320 15.57 0.28 -30.54
N SER A 321 15.35 -0.26 -31.74
CA SER A 321 15.25 -1.71 -32.06
C SER A 321 16.39 -2.60 -31.59
N ASN A 322 17.58 -2.04 -31.39
CA ASN A 322 18.77 -2.83 -31.06
C ASN A 322 19.04 -2.85 -29.55
N ILE A 323 18.20 -2.21 -28.73
CA ILE A 323 18.37 -2.07 -27.27
C ILE A 323 17.07 -2.36 -26.51
N ALA A 324 15.90 -1.99 -27.05
CA ALA A 324 14.61 -2.30 -26.43
C ALA A 324 14.41 -3.80 -26.17
N GLY A 325 13.83 -4.15 -25.03
CA GLY A 325 13.81 -5.52 -24.51
C GLY A 325 12.64 -5.83 -23.59
N SER A 326 12.53 -7.10 -23.18
CA SER A 326 11.36 -7.67 -22.52
C SER A 326 11.09 -7.07 -21.13
N GLY A 327 12.14 -6.74 -20.36
CA GLY A 327 12.03 -6.19 -19.01
C GLY A 327 12.66 -4.80 -18.88
N ILE A 328 12.01 -3.91 -18.12
CA ILE A 328 12.53 -2.61 -17.68
C ILE A 328 12.46 -2.50 -16.16
N PHE A 329 13.52 -1.99 -15.54
CA PHE A 329 13.52 -1.52 -14.16
C PHE A 329 14.08 -0.10 -14.10
N VAL A 330 13.52 0.76 -13.24
CA VAL A 330 14.01 2.14 -13.02
C VAL A 330 14.25 2.33 -11.53
N SER A 331 15.50 2.60 -11.15
CA SER A 331 15.86 2.74 -9.74
C SER A 331 15.58 4.14 -9.18
N ILE A 332 15.60 4.31 -7.86
CA ILE A 332 15.44 5.64 -7.22
C ILE A 332 16.53 6.66 -7.61
N ASN A 333 17.67 6.20 -8.12
CA ASN A 333 18.73 7.04 -8.67
C ASN A 333 18.54 7.28 -10.17
N ASN A 334 17.30 7.17 -10.67
CA ASN A 334 16.87 7.35 -12.05
C ASN A 334 17.69 6.57 -13.11
N THR A 335 18.33 5.48 -12.67
CA THR A 335 19.07 4.57 -13.55
C THR A 335 18.10 3.59 -14.17
N VAL A 336 18.06 3.53 -15.50
CA VAL A 336 17.18 2.63 -16.28
C VAL A 336 17.96 1.38 -16.67
N TYR A 337 17.41 0.23 -16.34
CA TYR A 337 17.95 -1.09 -16.67
C TYR A 337 17.00 -1.76 -17.67
N VAL A 338 17.51 -2.21 -18.82
CA VAL A 338 16.73 -2.86 -19.87
C VAL A 338 17.28 -4.27 -20.13
N ALA A 339 16.49 -5.30 -19.85
CA ALA A 339 16.80 -6.69 -20.17
C ALA A 339 16.43 -6.99 -21.62
N ASN A 340 17.44 -7.20 -22.46
CA ASN A 340 17.31 -7.44 -23.90
C ASN A 340 17.48 -8.92 -24.21
N GLN A 341 16.34 -9.60 -24.38
CA GLN A 341 16.26 -11.01 -24.71
C GLN A 341 16.96 -11.37 -26.05
N PRO A 342 16.78 -10.63 -27.18
CA PRO A 342 17.45 -10.96 -28.44
C PRO A 342 18.98 -10.93 -28.40
N ASN A 343 19.57 -9.96 -27.69
CA ASN A 343 21.03 -9.75 -27.66
C ASN A 343 21.72 -10.48 -26.48
N ASN A 344 20.96 -11.20 -25.64
CA ASN A 344 21.46 -11.78 -24.37
C ASN A 344 22.19 -10.75 -23.50
N ALA A 345 21.60 -9.55 -23.35
CA ALA A 345 22.27 -8.41 -22.74
C ALA A 345 21.38 -7.66 -21.75
N ILE A 346 21.98 -7.04 -20.74
CA ILE A 346 21.34 -5.98 -19.93
C ILE A 346 22.03 -4.66 -20.26
N TYR A 347 21.25 -3.67 -20.68
CA TYR A 347 21.72 -2.31 -20.94
C TYR A 347 21.37 -1.43 -19.74
N VAL A 348 22.36 -0.69 -19.23
CA VAL A 348 22.20 0.20 -18.08
C VAL A 348 22.46 1.65 -18.50
N PHE A 349 21.46 2.50 -18.32
CA PHE A 349 21.51 3.93 -18.59
C PHE A 349 21.48 4.69 -17.26
N LEU A 350 22.50 5.50 -17.01
CA LEU A 350 22.53 6.45 -15.90
C LEU A 350 21.60 7.64 -16.19
N GLU A 351 21.23 8.36 -15.13
CA GLU A 351 20.37 9.54 -15.24
C GLU A 351 20.89 10.54 -16.30
N GLY A 352 19.97 11.02 -17.15
CA GLY A 352 20.27 11.94 -18.25
C GLY A 352 20.94 11.30 -19.49
N SER A 353 21.34 10.03 -19.45
CA SER A 353 21.97 9.37 -20.60
C SER A 353 20.93 8.81 -21.59
N SER A 354 21.15 9.09 -22.89
CA SER A 354 20.39 8.51 -24.01
C SER A 354 21.10 7.29 -24.64
N VAL A 355 22.23 6.86 -24.09
CA VAL A 355 23.01 5.71 -24.55
C VAL A 355 23.40 4.81 -23.37
N PRO A 356 23.55 3.49 -23.55
CA PRO A 356 23.97 2.61 -22.46
C PRO A 356 25.37 2.97 -21.94
N ASN A 357 25.49 3.14 -20.62
CA ASN A 357 26.75 3.42 -19.93
C ASN A 357 27.47 2.12 -19.51
N ARG A 358 26.73 1.02 -19.35
CA ARG A 358 27.26 -0.32 -19.04
C ARG A 358 26.37 -1.39 -19.69
N ASN A 359 27.02 -2.42 -20.24
CA ASN A 359 26.35 -3.60 -20.79
C ASN A 359 26.78 -4.83 -19.97
N LEU A 360 25.83 -5.70 -19.60
CA LEU A 360 26.10 -7.00 -18.98
C LEU A 360 25.77 -8.09 -20.00
N THR A 361 26.68 -9.04 -20.23
CA THR A 361 26.52 -10.13 -21.23
C THR A 361 27.07 -11.49 -20.77
N GLY A 362 27.97 -11.51 -19.78
CA GLY A 362 28.69 -12.73 -19.37
C GLY A 362 27.81 -13.75 -18.65
N GLY A 363 27.31 -14.75 -19.38
CA GLY A 363 26.51 -15.86 -18.85
C GLY A 363 24.99 -15.73 -19.07
N LEU A 364 24.54 -14.76 -19.86
CA LEU A 364 23.13 -14.55 -20.17
C LEU A 364 22.63 -15.42 -21.34
N SER A 365 21.38 -15.88 -21.22
CA SER A 365 20.65 -16.70 -22.18
C SER A 365 19.15 -16.39 -22.05
N GLY A 366 18.65 -15.53 -22.95
CA GLY A 366 17.26 -15.06 -23.00
C GLY A 366 16.78 -14.30 -21.75
N PRO A 367 17.45 -13.21 -21.31
CA PRO A 367 17.03 -12.47 -20.12
C PRO A 367 15.66 -11.79 -20.29
N PHE A 368 14.75 -12.03 -19.35
CA PHE A 368 13.37 -11.53 -19.41
C PHE A 368 13.05 -10.50 -18.33
N ALA A 369 12.74 -10.93 -17.10
CA ALA A 369 12.45 -10.04 -15.98
C ALA A 369 13.72 -9.51 -15.30
N ILE A 370 13.68 -8.29 -14.76
CA ILE A 370 14.84 -7.60 -14.16
C ILE A 370 14.45 -6.76 -12.95
N TYR A 371 15.33 -6.71 -11.95
CA TYR A 371 15.19 -5.89 -10.74
C TYR A 371 16.57 -5.44 -10.26
N ALA A 372 16.71 -4.20 -9.79
CA ALA A 372 17.96 -3.71 -9.17
C ALA A 372 17.73 -3.24 -7.74
N THR A 373 18.71 -3.48 -6.85
CA THR A 373 18.66 -3.00 -5.45
C THR A 373 19.26 -1.60 -5.33
N LEU A 374 19.02 -0.94 -4.19
CA LEU A 374 19.62 0.35 -3.83
C LEU A 374 21.15 0.37 -4.03
N TYR A 375 21.80 -0.74 -3.69
CA TYR A 375 23.25 -0.89 -3.70
C TYR A 375 23.83 -1.25 -5.09
N GLY A 376 23.01 -1.20 -6.15
CA GLY A 376 23.45 -1.43 -7.52
C GLY A 376 23.67 -2.90 -7.89
N ASP A 377 23.23 -3.84 -7.05
CA ASP A 377 23.14 -5.25 -7.44
C ASP A 377 21.98 -5.43 -8.43
N VAL A 378 22.26 -6.09 -9.55
CA VAL A 378 21.26 -6.38 -10.60
C VAL A 378 20.89 -7.86 -10.55
N TYR A 379 19.61 -8.13 -10.43
CA TYR A 379 19.00 -9.46 -10.45
C TYR A 379 18.18 -9.60 -11.72
N VAL A 380 18.34 -10.71 -12.44
CA VAL A 380 17.66 -10.95 -13.71
C VAL A 380 17.21 -12.40 -13.80
N ASP A 381 16.06 -12.62 -14.43
CA ASP A 381 15.75 -13.92 -15.00
C ASP A 381 16.77 -14.26 -16.10
N ASN A 382 17.32 -15.47 -16.06
CA ASN A 382 18.21 -16.01 -17.08
C ASN A 382 17.52 -17.23 -17.70
N GLY A 383 16.35 -16.99 -18.31
CA GLY A 383 15.34 -18.02 -18.60
C GLY A 383 15.84 -19.22 -19.39
N GLY A 384 16.76 -19.04 -20.34
CA GLY A 384 17.40 -20.12 -21.11
C GLY A 384 18.24 -21.08 -20.26
N ASN A 385 18.63 -20.68 -19.05
CA ASN A 385 19.33 -21.50 -18.06
C ASN A 385 18.43 -21.91 -16.87
N SER A 386 17.17 -21.45 -16.81
CA SER A 386 16.24 -21.63 -15.69
C SER A 386 16.84 -21.23 -14.33
N GLN A 387 17.55 -20.10 -14.31
CA GLN A 387 18.19 -19.52 -13.12
C GLN A 387 17.82 -18.05 -12.99
N ILE A 388 17.83 -17.55 -11.75
CA ILE A 388 17.86 -16.12 -11.46
C ILE A 388 19.30 -15.77 -11.05
N ASN A 389 19.91 -14.87 -11.81
CA ASN A 389 21.32 -14.54 -11.66
C ASN A 389 21.53 -13.12 -11.12
N LYS A 390 22.52 -12.97 -10.24
CA LYS A 390 22.94 -11.71 -9.62
C LYS A 390 24.27 -11.23 -10.21
N TRP A 391 24.33 -9.97 -10.66
CA TRP A 391 25.55 -9.21 -10.88
C TRP A 391 25.76 -8.22 -9.74
N GLY A 392 26.96 -8.18 -9.18
CA GLY A 392 27.38 -7.11 -8.28
C GLY A 392 27.62 -5.78 -9.02
N ILE A 393 27.56 -4.67 -8.29
CA ILE A 393 27.70 -3.31 -8.84
C ILE A 393 28.93 -3.13 -9.77
N ASN A 394 30.06 -3.78 -9.47
CA ASN A 394 31.28 -3.77 -10.30
C ASN A 394 31.66 -5.14 -10.88
N ALA A 395 30.77 -6.14 -10.82
CA ALA A 395 31.07 -7.49 -11.30
C ALA A 395 30.96 -7.60 -12.85
N SER A 396 31.87 -8.36 -13.45
CA SER A 396 31.83 -8.78 -14.86
C SER A 396 31.11 -10.12 -15.07
N SER A 397 30.99 -10.94 -14.01
CA SER A 397 30.32 -12.23 -13.97
C SER A 397 29.13 -12.24 -13.00
N SER A 398 28.25 -13.23 -13.16
CA SER A 398 27.11 -13.48 -12.27
C SER A 398 27.31 -14.63 -11.31
N VAL A 399 26.50 -14.65 -10.24
CA VAL A 399 26.26 -15.81 -9.37
C VAL A 399 24.81 -16.26 -9.53
N ASN A 400 24.51 -17.57 -9.43
CA ASN A 400 23.14 -18.08 -9.33
C ASN A 400 22.60 -17.87 -7.90
N VAL A 401 21.41 -17.26 -7.76
CA VAL A 401 20.77 -17.04 -6.45
C VAL A 401 19.46 -17.80 -6.24
N MET A 402 18.87 -18.34 -7.32
CA MET A 402 17.70 -19.22 -7.28
C MET A 402 17.67 -20.05 -8.58
N THR A 403 17.58 -21.37 -8.47
CA THR A 403 17.23 -22.22 -9.62
C THR A 403 15.71 -22.40 -9.64
N VAL A 404 15.11 -22.21 -10.82
CA VAL A 404 13.67 -22.32 -11.06
C VAL A 404 13.40 -23.45 -12.07
N ASN A 405 12.15 -23.89 -12.21
CA ASN A 405 11.76 -24.96 -13.14
C ASN A 405 11.28 -24.43 -14.51
N ASN A 406 11.27 -23.11 -14.70
CA ASN A 406 11.07 -22.40 -15.96
C ASN A 406 11.56 -20.94 -15.81
N HIS A 407 11.37 -20.09 -16.81
CA HIS A 407 11.68 -18.65 -16.71
C HIS A 407 10.68 -17.87 -15.82
N CYS A 408 11.15 -16.73 -15.29
CA CYS A 408 10.37 -15.75 -14.54
C CYS A 408 9.98 -14.56 -15.43
N GLU A 409 8.69 -14.32 -15.67
CA GLU A 409 8.21 -13.12 -16.38
C GLU A 409 8.05 -11.90 -15.47
N GLY A 410 7.87 -12.14 -14.16
CA GLY A 410 7.84 -11.11 -13.12
C GLY A 410 8.93 -11.37 -12.08
N LEU A 411 9.66 -10.32 -11.68
CA LEU A 411 10.73 -10.37 -10.68
C LEU A 411 10.62 -9.15 -9.75
N PHE A 412 10.68 -9.38 -8.44
CA PHE A 412 10.62 -8.33 -7.43
C PHE A 412 11.52 -8.67 -6.24
N ILE A 413 12.07 -7.67 -5.53
CA ILE A 413 12.76 -7.88 -4.24
C ILE A 413 12.15 -6.94 -3.21
N ASP A 414 11.57 -7.49 -2.14
CA ASP A 414 10.99 -6.68 -1.07
C ASP A 414 12.06 -6.05 -0.16
N ILE A 415 11.61 -5.16 0.72
CA ILE A 415 12.47 -4.47 1.70
C ILE A 415 13.07 -5.38 2.81
N SER A 416 12.83 -6.71 2.77
CA SER A 416 13.52 -7.70 3.60
C SER A 416 14.65 -8.44 2.86
N ASN A 417 14.93 -8.07 1.60
CA ASN A 417 15.75 -8.84 0.66
C ASN A 417 15.18 -10.24 0.35
N THR A 418 13.85 -10.37 0.33
CA THR A 418 13.20 -11.57 -0.22
C THR A 418 12.92 -11.34 -1.71
N LEU A 419 13.46 -12.23 -2.54
CA LEU A 419 13.28 -12.28 -3.99
C LEU A 419 12.00 -13.06 -4.33
N TYR A 420 11.17 -12.50 -5.19
CA TYR A 420 9.93 -13.09 -5.70
C TYR A 420 10.02 -13.27 -7.21
N CYS A 421 9.58 -14.42 -7.72
CA CYS A 421 9.51 -14.74 -9.14
C CYS A 421 8.14 -15.32 -9.49
N SER A 422 7.52 -14.84 -10.56
CA SER A 422 6.34 -15.46 -11.16
C SER A 422 6.75 -16.40 -12.29
N ILE A 423 6.47 -17.69 -12.12
CA ILE A 423 6.82 -18.73 -13.08
C ILE A 423 5.59 -19.01 -13.94
N THR A 424 5.44 -18.25 -15.03
CA THR A 424 4.25 -18.22 -15.90
C THR A 424 3.78 -19.60 -16.31
N HIS A 425 4.72 -20.43 -16.80
CA HIS A 425 4.48 -21.79 -17.28
C HIS A 425 4.32 -22.84 -16.16
N SER A 426 4.53 -22.47 -14.89
CA SER A 426 4.17 -23.29 -13.72
C SER A 426 2.98 -22.74 -12.93
N HIS A 427 2.37 -21.64 -13.39
CA HIS A 427 1.13 -21.10 -12.84
C HIS A 427 1.19 -20.79 -11.32
N GLN A 428 2.35 -20.28 -10.88
CA GLN A 428 2.65 -20.00 -9.48
C GLN A 428 3.67 -18.86 -9.32
N VAL A 429 3.60 -18.17 -8.18
CA VAL A 429 4.64 -17.24 -7.71
C VAL A 429 5.39 -17.87 -6.56
N VAL A 430 6.71 -17.76 -6.59
CA VAL A 430 7.64 -18.32 -5.58
C VAL A 430 8.46 -17.20 -4.94
N LYS A 431 8.84 -17.38 -3.66
CA LYS A 431 9.76 -16.48 -2.94
C LYS A 431 10.97 -17.22 -2.37
N LYS A 432 12.09 -16.51 -2.24
CA LYS A 432 13.32 -16.96 -1.57
C LYS A 432 14.00 -15.80 -0.86
N TRP A 433 14.49 -16.03 0.36
CA TRP A 433 15.33 -15.08 1.09
C TRP A 433 16.73 -15.01 0.43
N LEU A 434 17.23 -13.82 0.09
CA LEU A 434 18.49 -13.69 -0.66
C LEU A 434 19.75 -13.94 0.18
N ASN A 435 19.68 -13.72 1.50
CA ASN A 435 20.75 -14.05 2.45
C ASN A 435 20.79 -15.55 2.81
N ASP A 436 19.87 -16.38 2.29
CA ASP A 436 19.92 -17.83 2.43
C ASP A 436 20.81 -18.43 1.32
N ASN A 437 21.80 -19.22 1.72
CA ASN A 437 22.73 -19.90 0.82
C ASN A 437 22.13 -21.14 0.13
N GLY A 438 20.97 -21.64 0.59
CA GLY A 438 20.20 -22.64 -0.14
C GLY A 438 19.70 -22.10 -1.50
N THR A 439 19.32 -22.98 -2.42
CA THR A 439 18.70 -22.59 -3.72
C THR A 439 17.18 -22.78 -3.74
N THR A 440 16.62 -23.40 -2.71
CA THR A 440 15.19 -23.71 -2.55
C THR A 440 14.33 -22.45 -2.38
N PHE A 441 13.09 -22.53 -2.86
CA PHE A 441 12.09 -21.47 -2.77
C PHE A 441 10.79 -21.99 -2.11
N THR A 442 9.90 -21.08 -1.73
CA THR A 442 8.56 -21.39 -1.20
C THR A 442 7.49 -20.80 -2.13
N ILE A 443 6.39 -21.51 -2.35
CA ILE A 443 5.25 -21.00 -3.14
C ILE A 443 4.47 -19.99 -2.29
N VAL A 444 4.05 -18.87 -2.89
CA VAL A 444 3.27 -17.82 -2.22
C VAL A 444 1.95 -17.47 -2.92
N ALA A 445 1.80 -17.81 -4.20
CA ALA A 445 0.55 -17.65 -4.94
C ALA A 445 0.43 -18.72 -6.04
N GLY A 446 -0.80 -19.12 -6.37
CA GLY A 446 -1.06 -20.24 -7.27
C GLY A 446 -0.87 -21.61 -6.60
N THR A 447 -1.25 -22.68 -7.30
CA THR A 447 -1.16 -24.08 -6.81
C THR A 447 -0.22 -24.95 -7.64
N GLY A 448 0.62 -24.37 -8.50
CA GLY A 448 1.37 -25.14 -9.50
C GLY A 448 0.50 -25.72 -10.63
N SER A 449 -0.74 -25.24 -10.79
CA SER A 449 -1.73 -25.74 -11.76
C SER A 449 -2.59 -24.60 -12.28
N SER A 450 -2.95 -24.68 -13.56
CA SER A 450 -3.76 -23.67 -14.23
C SER A 450 -5.20 -23.69 -13.76
N GLY A 451 -5.78 -22.51 -13.57
CA GLY A 451 -7.21 -22.35 -13.33
C GLY A 451 -7.59 -20.94 -12.90
N SER A 452 -8.90 -20.74 -12.73
CA SER A 452 -9.52 -19.44 -12.41
C SER A 452 -10.06 -19.35 -10.98
N ALA A 453 -9.86 -20.38 -10.15
CA ALA A 453 -10.19 -20.32 -8.72
C ALA A 453 -9.36 -19.24 -8.00
N ALA A 454 -9.81 -18.84 -6.81
CA ALA A 454 -9.18 -17.78 -6.01
C ALA A 454 -7.74 -18.09 -5.59
N ASN A 455 -7.41 -19.37 -5.41
CA ASN A 455 -6.05 -19.84 -5.09
C ASN A 455 -5.24 -20.25 -6.34
N GLN A 456 -5.83 -20.21 -7.53
CA GLN A 456 -5.20 -20.60 -8.78
C GLN A 456 -4.80 -19.38 -9.62
N LEU A 457 -3.85 -19.60 -10.51
CA LEU A 457 -3.40 -18.63 -11.52
C LEU A 457 -3.39 -19.34 -12.87
N TYR A 458 -3.36 -18.58 -13.96
CA TYR A 458 -3.16 -19.10 -15.31
C TYR A 458 -2.32 -18.12 -16.11
N LEU A 459 -1.09 -18.53 -16.42
CA LEU A 459 -0.05 -17.68 -16.99
C LEU A 459 0.17 -16.38 -16.17
N PRO A 460 0.55 -16.46 -14.88
CA PRO A 460 0.85 -15.27 -14.09
C PRO A 460 2.18 -14.63 -14.52
N SER A 461 2.15 -13.35 -14.85
CA SER A 461 3.24 -12.62 -15.48
C SER A 461 3.96 -11.70 -14.47
N GLY A 462 3.74 -10.38 -14.53
CA GLY A 462 4.30 -9.42 -13.59
C GLY A 462 3.72 -9.51 -12.18
N LEU A 463 4.52 -9.04 -11.21
CA LEU A 463 4.14 -9.06 -9.80
C LEU A 463 4.69 -7.85 -9.04
N TYR A 464 4.03 -7.50 -7.95
CA TYR A 464 4.44 -6.44 -7.01
C TYR A 464 4.19 -6.92 -5.57
N VAL A 465 5.07 -6.55 -4.63
CA VAL A 465 4.92 -6.87 -3.21
C VAL A 465 4.90 -5.58 -2.39
N ASP A 466 3.88 -5.39 -1.55
CA ASP A 466 3.74 -4.18 -0.73
C ASP A 466 4.56 -4.23 0.58
N ALA A 467 4.58 -3.09 1.29
CA ALA A 467 5.24 -2.95 2.60
C ALA A 467 4.55 -3.70 3.75
N GLN A 468 3.59 -4.58 3.43
CA GLN A 468 2.94 -5.54 4.34
C GLN A 468 3.11 -6.98 3.82
N TYR A 469 3.96 -7.20 2.82
CA TYR A 469 4.25 -8.47 2.15
C TYR A 469 3.08 -9.12 1.39
N ASN A 470 2.02 -8.35 1.07
CA ASN A 470 0.96 -8.88 0.23
C ASN A 470 1.43 -8.91 -1.23
N VAL A 471 1.14 -9.99 -1.94
CA VAL A 471 1.59 -10.23 -3.32
C VAL A 471 0.47 -9.91 -4.29
N TYR A 472 0.70 -8.96 -5.19
CA TYR A 472 -0.18 -8.64 -6.31
C TYR A 472 0.40 -9.26 -7.58
N VAL A 473 -0.42 -9.99 -8.33
CA VAL A 473 -0.02 -10.77 -9.51
C VAL A 473 -0.90 -10.39 -10.69
N THR A 474 -0.31 -10.06 -11.84
CA THR A 474 -1.06 -9.97 -13.10
C THR A 474 -1.29 -11.39 -13.63
N ASP A 475 -2.54 -11.84 -13.56
CA ASP A 475 -2.95 -13.19 -13.88
C ASP A 475 -3.47 -13.21 -15.33
N CYS A 476 -2.52 -13.22 -16.27
CA CYS A 476 -2.76 -12.85 -17.67
C CYS A 476 -3.83 -13.72 -18.34
N GLY A 477 -3.73 -15.05 -18.23
CA GLY A 477 -4.67 -15.98 -18.84
C GLY A 477 -6.08 -15.92 -18.26
N ASN A 478 -6.23 -15.38 -17.05
CA ASN A 478 -7.53 -15.10 -16.42
C ASN A 478 -8.00 -13.65 -16.61
N ASN A 479 -7.25 -12.79 -17.31
CA ASN A 479 -7.59 -11.38 -17.56
C ASN A 479 -7.88 -10.57 -16.27
N ARG A 480 -7.09 -10.78 -15.21
CA ARG A 480 -7.32 -10.17 -13.89
C ARG A 480 -6.04 -9.80 -13.14
N VAL A 481 -6.18 -9.00 -12.09
CA VAL A 481 -5.13 -8.82 -11.06
C VAL A 481 -5.59 -9.50 -9.77
N GLN A 482 -4.76 -10.43 -9.29
CA GLN A 482 -5.03 -11.24 -8.10
C GLN A 482 -4.13 -10.78 -6.93
N PHE A 483 -4.72 -10.59 -5.75
CA PHE A 483 -4.04 -10.12 -4.53
C PHE A 483 -4.06 -11.22 -3.47
N PHE A 484 -2.88 -11.62 -3.00
CA PHE A 484 -2.70 -12.63 -1.96
C PHE A 484 -2.20 -11.92 -0.69
N PRO A 485 -3.00 -11.89 0.40
CA PRO A 485 -2.55 -11.36 1.68
C PRO A 485 -1.32 -12.11 2.19
N SER A 486 -0.43 -11.45 2.94
CA SER A 486 0.75 -12.11 3.52
C SER A 486 0.37 -13.36 4.30
N GLY A 487 0.99 -14.50 3.95
CA GLY A 487 0.74 -15.80 4.55
C GLY A 487 -0.53 -16.53 4.07
N GLN A 488 -1.32 -15.97 3.14
CA GLN A 488 -2.55 -16.58 2.64
C GLN A 488 -2.43 -17.07 1.20
N ILE A 489 -2.89 -18.30 0.94
CA ILE A 489 -2.90 -18.93 -0.39
C ILE A 489 -4.19 -18.67 -1.20
N ILE A 490 -5.17 -17.97 -0.62
CA ILE A 490 -6.44 -17.61 -1.28
C ILE A 490 -6.35 -16.14 -1.70
N GLY A 491 -6.39 -15.91 -3.01
CA GLY A 491 -6.34 -14.58 -3.60
C GLY A 491 -7.71 -13.90 -3.68
N ILE A 492 -7.68 -12.57 -3.76
CA ILE A 492 -8.86 -11.70 -3.96
C ILE A 492 -8.68 -10.99 -5.31
N THR A 493 -9.72 -10.92 -6.13
CA THR A 493 -9.63 -10.22 -7.41
C THR A 493 -9.76 -8.71 -7.19
N LYS A 494 -8.73 -7.94 -7.58
CA LYS A 494 -8.71 -6.47 -7.43
C LYS A 494 -9.20 -5.76 -8.69
N VAL A 495 -8.92 -6.31 -9.87
CA VAL A 495 -9.19 -5.68 -11.17
C VAL A 495 -9.45 -6.77 -12.22
N GLY A 496 -10.31 -6.48 -13.20
CA GLY A 496 -10.52 -7.35 -14.36
C GLY A 496 -11.56 -8.45 -14.13
N SER A 497 -11.37 -9.60 -14.76
CA SER A 497 -12.34 -10.70 -14.76
C SER A 497 -12.70 -11.17 -13.35
N GLY A 498 -13.98 -11.02 -12.98
CA GLY A 498 -14.51 -11.36 -11.66
C GLY A 498 -14.55 -10.22 -10.63
N ALA A 499 -14.05 -9.01 -10.95
CA ALA A 499 -14.16 -7.84 -10.07
C ALA A 499 -15.23 -6.84 -10.58
N THR A 500 -16.39 -6.84 -9.92
CA THR A 500 -17.54 -5.99 -10.25
C THR A 500 -17.21 -4.49 -10.16
N GLY A 501 -17.56 -3.71 -11.18
CA GLY A 501 -17.32 -2.25 -11.20
C GLY A 501 -15.88 -1.85 -11.54
N THR A 502 -15.04 -2.78 -12.01
CA THR A 502 -13.65 -2.50 -12.44
C THR A 502 -13.52 -2.47 -13.97
N ILE A 503 -12.32 -2.15 -14.46
CA ILE A 503 -12.01 -2.10 -15.90
C ILE A 503 -11.71 -3.49 -16.46
N THR A 504 -12.19 -3.78 -17.68
CA THR A 504 -11.83 -4.98 -18.44
C THR A 504 -10.36 -4.96 -18.83
N LEU A 505 -9.63 -6.05 -18.55
CA LEU A 505 -8.24 -6.27 -18.94
C LEU A 505 -8.15 -7.36 -20.03
N ASN A 506 -7.03 -7.45 -20.72
CA ASN A 506 -6.73 -8.47 -21.73
C ASN A 506 -5.24 -8.84 -21.68
N CYS A 507 -4.92 -9.92 -20.96
CA CYS A 507 -3.58 -10.30 -20.53
C CYS A 507 -2.78 -9.13 -19.91
N PRO A 508 -3.11 -8.67 -18.68
CA PRO A 508 -2.24 -7.75 -17.97
C PRO A 508 -0.85 -8.35 -17.76
N HIS A 509 0.23 -7.58 -17.96
CA HIS A 509 1.60 -8.12 -17.99
C HIS A 509 2.55 -7.57 -16.92
N ALA A 510 2.46 -6.30 -16.54
CA ALA A 510 3.26 -5.73 -15.45
C ALA A 510 2.40 -4.83 -14.56
N ILE A 511 2.83 -4.67 -13.31
CA ILE A 511 2.11 -3.95 -12.27
C ILE A 511 3.09 -3.21 -11.36
N THR A 512 2.71 -2.00 -10.94
CA THR A 512 3.36 -1.30 -9.82
C THR A 512 2.37 -0.36 -9.14
N PHE A 513 2.81 0.30 -8.07
CA PHE A 513 2.01 1.25 -7.31
C PHE A 513 2.71 2.60 -7.16
N ASP A 514 1.94 3.67 -7.00
CA ASP A 514 2.42 4.99 -6.57
C ASP A 514 2.43 5.10 -5.02
N ALA A 515 2.92 6.22 -4.49
CA ALA A 515 2.99 6.46 -3.04
C ALA A 515 1.62 6.61 -2.34
N ASN A 516 0.53 6.74 -3.08
CA ASN A 516 -0.84 6.74 -2.56
C ASN A 516 -1.50 5.34 -2.64
N SER A 517 -0.75 4.31 -3.04
CA SER A 517 -1.25 2.96 -3.34
C SER A 517 -2.23 2.90 -4.51
N TYR A 518 -2.12 3.82 -5.48
CA TYR A 518 -2.77 3.67 -6.78
C TYR A 518 -1.99 2.69 -7.66
N MET A 519 -2.70 1.75 -8.26
CA MET A 519 -2.19 0.65 -9.08
C MET A 519 -2.07 1.06 -10.55
N PHE A 520 -0.93 0.76 -11.17
CA PHE A 520 -0.65 0.98 -12.59
C PHE A 520 -0.38 -0.36 -13.26
N ILE A 521 -0.87 -0.57 -14.48
CA ILE A 521 -0.84 -1.87 -15.19
C ILE A 521 -0.55 -1.67 -16.69
N THR A 522 0.33 -2.51 -17.28
CA THR A 522 0.37 -2.73 -18.73
C THR A 522 -0.69 -3.75 -19.14
N ASP A 523 -1.61 -3.34 -19.99
CA ASP A 523 -2.74 -4.14 -20.46
C ASP A 523 -2.44 -4.60 -21.89
N TRP A 524 -1.64 -5.67 -21.99
CA TRP A 524 -0.77 -6.00 -23.13
C TRP A 524 -1.53 -6.15 -24.45
N LEU A 525 -2.56 -7.00 -24.50
CA LEU A 525 -3.34 -7.24 -25.71
C LEU A 525 -4.35 -6.12 -26.02
N ASN A 526 -4.61 -5.23 -25.05
CA ASN A 526 -5.33 -3.98 -25.25
C ASN A 526 -4.41 -2.81 -25.64
N ASN A 527 -3.10 -3.06 -25.82
CA ASN A 527 -2.11 -2.12 -26.36
C ASN A 527 -1.97 -0.81 -25.57
N ARG A 528 -2.18 -0.85 -24.25
CA ARG A 528 -2.30 0.37 -23.42
C ARG A 528 -1.68 0.22 -22.04
N VAL A 529 -1.44 1.36 -21.39
CA VAL A 529 -1.13 1.45 -19.96
C VAL A 529 -2.30 2.13 -19.25
N ILE A 530 -2.72 1.56 -18.14
CA ILE A 530 -3.82 2.05 -17.30
C ILE A 530 -3.33 2.37 -15.89
N GLY A 531 -4.06 3.22 -15.18
CA GLY A 531 -3.83 3.49 -13.75
C GLY A 531 -5.14 3.72 -13.02
N SER A 532 -5.21 3.29 -11.76
CA SER A 532 -6.27 3.70 -10.85
C SER A 532 -6.07 5.12 -10.35
N GLY A 533 -7.15 5.78 -9.97
CA GLY A 533 -7.17 6.83 -8.96
C GLY A 533 -8.19 6.52 -7.87
N PRO A 534 -8.54 7.48 -7.01
CA PRO A 534 -9.58 7.30 -5.99
C PRO A 534 -11.00 7.18 -6.57
N TYR A 535 -11.14 7.20 -7.89
CA TYR A 535 -12.40 7.20 -8.64
C TYR A 535 -12.47 6.06 -9.66
N GLY A 536 -11.62 5.04 -9.54
CA GLY A 536 -11.53 3.89 -10.44
C GLY A 536 -10.37 3.98 -11.44
N PHE A 537 -10.39 3.10 -12.44
CA PHE A 537 -9.32 2.98 -13.44
C PHE A 537 -9.57 3.85 -14.68
N ARG A 538 -8.52 4.53 -15.14
CA ARG A 538 -8.48 5.22 -16.44
C ARG A 538 -7.34 4.69 -17.30
N CYS A 539 -7.51 4.77 -18.62
CA CYS A 539 -6.38 4.64 -19.53
C CYS A 539 -5.50 5.90 -19.45
N LEU A 540 -4.18 5.70 -19.55
CA LEU A 540 -3.17 6.77 -19.51
C LEU A 540 -2.47 6.92 -20.86
N PHE A 541 -2.06 5.81 -21.46
CA PHE A 541 -1.22 5.77 -22.67
C PHE A 541 -1.66 4.65 -23.61
N GLY A 542 -1.56 4.84 -24.93
CA GLY A 542 -2.02 3.86 -25.92
C GLY A 542 -3.55 3.71 -26.00
N CYS A 543 -4.30 4.74 -25.61
CA CYS A 543 -5.76 4.66 -25.43
C CYS A 543 -6.59 4.62 -26.73
N THR A 544 -5.97 4.41 -27.90
CA THR A 544 -6.66 4.19 -29.17
C THR A 544 -7.20 2.77 -29.26
N THR A 545 -8.29 2.57 -30.01
CA THR A 545 -8.89 1.23 -30.23
C THR A 545 -8.04 0.30 -31.13
N THR A 546 -6.89 0.78 -31.60
CA THR A 546 -5.91 0.05 -32.40
C THR A 546 -4.51 0.23 -31.85
N ALA A 547 -3.68 -0.81 -31.98
CA ALA A 547 -2.24 -0.71 -31.81
C ALA A 547 -1.63 0.22 -32.88
N GLY A 548 -0.49 0.84 -32.59
CA GLY A 548 0.19 1.70 -33.56
C GLY A 548 1.61 2.07 -33.17
N SER A 549 2.32 2.70 -34.10
CA SER A 549 3.73 3.07 -34.00
C SER A 549 3.98 4.59 -33.90
N SER A 550 2.92 5.40 -33.81
CA SER A 550 3.05 6.84 -33.54
C SER A 550 3.55 7.12 -32.10
N SER A 551 3.87 8.37 -31.79
CA SER A 551 4.38 8.82 -30.49
C SER A 551 3.36 8.71 -29.35
N SER A 552 2.06 8.69 -29.64
CA SER A 552 0.97 8.58 -28.67
C SER A 552 0.38 7.16 -28.57
N GLN A 553 0.90 6.21 -29.35
CA GLN A 553 0.43 4.82 -29.42
C GLN A 553 1.47 3.82 -28.93
N LEU A 554 0.97 2.65 -28.51
CA LEU A 554 1.75 1.48 -28.12
C LEU A 554 1.26 0.26 -28.91
N ASN A 555 2.04 -0.81 -28.89
CA ASN A 555 1.80 -2.08 -29.55
C ASN A 555 2.38 -3.20 -28.68
N SER A 556 1.50 -3.89 -27.96
CA SER A 556 1.84 -4.92 -26.96
C SER A 556 2.85 -4.46 -25.90
N PRO A 557 2.54 -3.44 -25.06
CA PRO A 557 3.46 -2.97 -24.03
C PRO A 557 3.61 -4.01 -22.90
N ILE A 558 4.85 -4.46 -22.64
CA ILE A 558 5.14 -5.56 -21.69
C ILE A 558 5.45 -5.02 -20.29
N SER A 559 6.58 -4.32 -20.16
CA SER A 559 7.18 -3.91 -18.88
C SER A 559 7.30 -2.38 -18.79
N PHE A 560 7.31 -1.82 -17.58
CA PHE A 560 7.40 -0.39 -17.36
C PHE A 560 8.00 -0.01 -16.00
N GLY A 561 8.44 1.24 -15.84
CA GLY A 561 8.88 1.81 -14.57
C GLY A 561 8.86 3.34 -14.56
N PHE A 562 8.81 3.95 -13.38
CA PHE A 562 8.82 5.40 -13.19
C PHE A 562 10.20 5.92 -12.79
N ASP A 563 10.57 7.13 -13.24
CA ASP A 563 11.62 7.92 -12.58
C ASP A 563 11.07 8.72 -11.39
N SER A 564 11.96 9.27 -10.55
CA SER A 564 11.59 10.01 -9.33
C SER A 564 10.82 11.30 -9.60
N TYR A 565 10.83 11.78 -10.84
CA TYR A 565 10.02 12.92 -11.31
C TYR A 565 8.60 12.52 -11.72
N GLY A 566 8.31 11.23 -11.85
CA GLY A 566 7.00 10.71 -12.28
C GLY A 566 6.83 10.56 -13.80
N ASN A 567 7.93 10.60 -14.58
CA ASN A 567 7.88 10.20 -15.97
C ASN A 567 7.84 8.67 -16.08
N LEU A 568 7.13 8.16 -17.08
CA LEU A 568 6.94 6.72 -17.29
C LEU A 568 7.82 6.22 -18.44
N PHE A 569 8.59 5.16 -18.20
CA PHE A 569 9.30 4.39 -19.23
C PHE A 569 8.52 3.10 -19.53
N VAL A 570 8.20 2.83 -20.79
CA VAL A 570 7.44 1.64 -21.24
C VAL A 570 8.20 0.88 -22.31
N SER A 571 8.31 -0.45 -22.18
CA SER A 571 8.76 -1.33 -23.26
C SER A 571 7.59 -1.59 -24.21
N ASP A 572 7.69 -1.03 -25.41
CA ASP A 572 6.69 -1.08 -26.48
C ASP A 572 7.13 -2.16 -27.48
N SER A 573 6.91 -3.43 -27.12
CA SER A 573 7.75 -4.55 -27.58
C SER A 573 7.63 -4.84 -29.06
N ASN A 574 6.41 -4.85 -29.62
CA ASN A 574 6.22 -5.12 -31.05
C ASN A 574 6.73 -3.96 -31.93
N ASN A 575 6.75 -2.75 -31.38
CA ASN A 575 7.40 -1.58 -32.02
C ASN A 575 8.93 -1.56 -31.78
N ASN A 576 9.48 -2.54 -31.05
CA ASN A 576 10.90 -2.70 -30.71
C ASN A 576 11.52 -1.39 -30.16
N ARG A 577 10.85 -0.74 -29.21
CA ARG A 577 11.31 0.54 -28.64
C ARG A 577 10.98 0.70 -27.16
N VAL A 578 11.72 1.57 -26.48
CA VAL A 578 11.35 2.07 -25.15
C VAL A 578 10.83 3.49 -25.31
N GLN A 579 9.62 3.76 -24.82
CA GLN A 579 9.01 5.09 -24.82
C GLN A 579 9.11 5.75 -23.45
N LYS A 580 9.46 7.04 -23.41
CA LYS A 580 9.36 7.88 -22.22
C LYS A 580 8.20 8.87 -22.35
N PHE A 581 7.17 8.70 -21.54
CA PHE A 581 6.06 9.65 -21.38
C PHE A 581 6.42 10.65 -20.29
N ILE A 582 6.49 11.93 -20.65
CA ILE A 582 6.91 13.02 -19.77
C ILE A 582 5.70 13.56 -18.99
N ILE A 583 5.87 13.81 -17.69
CA ILE A 583 4.82 14.39 -16.83
C ILE A 583 4.58 15.86 -17.21
N ALA A 584 3.32 16.25 -17.35
CA ALA A 584 2.91 17.59 -17.79
C ALA A 584 2.40 18.45 -16.62
N SER A 585 1.63 17.87 -15.71
CA SER A 585 1.33 18.49 -14.40
C SER A 585 0.96 17.45 -13.35
N ASN A 586 1.28 17.74 -12.09
CA ASN A 586 0.97 16.91 -10.92
C ASN A 586 0.45 17.81 -9.78
N SER A 587 -0.69 18.47 -9.99
CA SER A 587 -1.25 19.42 -9.01
C SER A 587 -2.46 18.85 -8.27
N CYS A 588 -2.33 18.62 -6.97
CA CYS A 588 -3.37 18.08 -6.09
C CYS A 588 -4.46 19.12 -5.71
N SER A 589 -4.48 20.29 -6.37
CA SER A 589 -5.49 21.33 -6.21
C SER A 589 -6.73 21.07 -7.05
N LEU A 590 -7.92 21.36 -6.51
CA LEU A 590 -9.13 21.55 -7.32
C LEU A 590 -8.99 22.78 -8.25
N SER A 591 -9.74 22.82 -9.35
CA SER A 591 -9.75 24.00 -10.25
C SER A 591 -10.54 25.18 -9.70
N TYR A 592 -11.35 24.95 -8.66
CA TYR A 592 -12.20 25.90 -7.96
C TYR A 592 -11.96 25.82 -6.45
N SER A 593 -12.36 26.87 -5.72
CA SER A 593 -12.22 26.90 -4.27
C SER A 593 -13.34 26.11 -3.57
N GLN A 594 -12.98 25.08 -2.82
CA GLN A 594 -13.89 24.32 -1.95
C GLN A 594 -13.48 24.53 -0.47
N PRO A 595 -13.84 25.68 0.15
CA PRO A 595 -13.52 25.97 1.55
C PRO A 595 -14.20 25.01 2.54
N THR A 596 -13.72 25.00 3.78
CA THR A 596 -14.27 24.22 4.90
C THR A 596 -15.05 25.14 5.84
N PHE A 597 -16.33 24.85 6.11
CA PHE A 597 -17.16 25.65 7.00
C PHE A 597 -17.55 24.91 8.28
N CYS A 598 -17.45 25.63 9.40
CA CYS A 598 -17.96 25.21 10.69
C CYS A 598 -19.49 25.41 10.73
N SER A 599 -20.23 24.64 11.54
CA SER A 599 -21.67 24.87 11.72
C SER A 599 -21.99 26.24 12.33
N SER A 600 -20.99 26.93 12.90
CA SER A 600 -20.99 28.31 13.38
C SER A 600 -20.69 29.39 12.31
N ALA A 601 -20.49 29.03 11.03
CA ALA A 601 -20.07 29.98 10.00
C ALA A 601 -21.11 31.08 9.72
N LEU A 602 -20.65 32.33 9.61
CA LEU A 602 -21.46 33.53 9.36
C LEU A 602 -20.84 34.42 8.28
N TRP A 603 -21.69 35.00 7.45
CA TRP A 603 -21.34 35.95 6.39
C TRP A 603 -21.95 37.33 6.68
N SER A 604 -21.44 38.36 6.01
CA SER A 604 -21.90 39.73 6.19
C SER A 604 -23.38 39.88 5.81
N ALA A 605 -24.16 40.52 6.68
CA ALA A 605 -25.60 40.73 6.44
C ALA A 605 -25.89 41.61 5.21
N ASN A 606 -24.93 42.46 4.81
CA ASN A 606 -24.94 43.22 3.57
C ASN A 606 -23.82 42.69 2.64
N ALA A 607 -24.09 42.64 1.34
CA ALA A 607 -23.09 42.39 0.30
C ALA A 607 -22.50 43.66 -0.30
N VAL A 608 -21.28 43.51 -0.82
CA VAL A 608 -20.69 44.44 -1.79
C VAL A 608 -21.20 44.06 -3.18
N THR A 609 -21.62 45.03 -4.00
CA THR A 609 -21.91 44.77 -5.42
C THR A 609 -20.60 44.71 -6.20
N LEU A 610 -20.22 43.53 -6.67
CA LEU A 610 -19.02 43.34 -7.51
C LEU A 610 -19.22 44.00 -8.89
N VAL A 611 -20.39 43.79 -9.49
CA VAL A 611 -20.80 44.44 -10.75
C VAL A 611 -22.30 44.65 -10.84
N SER A 612 -22.68 45.70 -11.57
CA SER A 612 -24.05 46.05 -11.93
C SER A 612 -24.35 45.75 -13.42
N SER A 613 -25.58 46.05 -13.82
CA SER A 613 -26.13 45.75 -15.14
C SER A 613 -25.40 46.42 -16.32
N SER A 614 -24.67 47.51 -16.08
CA SER A 614 -23.84 48.18 -17.10
C SER A 614 -22.61 47.37 -17.52
N ILE A 615 -22.20 46.37 -16.72
CA ILE A 615 -21.06 45.50 -17.01
C ILE A 615 -21.53 44.07 -17.29
N VAL A 616 -22.38 43.51 -16.41
CA VAL A 616 -22.82 42.11 -16.51
C VAL A 616 -23.98 41.88 -17.48
N GLY A 617 -24.56 42.95 -18.01
CA GLY A 617 -25.77 42.89 -18.83
C GLY A 617 -27.03 42.58 -18.02
N LEU A 618 -28.07 42.09 -18.70
CA LEU A 618 -29.35 41.74 -18.08
C LEU A 618 -29.40 40.25 -17.75
N LEU A 619 -29.95 39.92 -16.58
CA LEU A 619 -30.25 38.54 -16.13
C LEU A 619 -29.01 37.60 -16.12
N PRO A 620 -27.96 37.91 -15.33
CA PRO A 620 -26.80 37.04 -15.12
C PRO A 620 -27.25 35.67 -14.56
N TYR A 621 -26.52 34.62 -14.96
CA TYR A 621 -26.94 33.23 -14.74
C TYR A 621 -25.86 32.42 -14.02
N GLY A 622 -24.88 31.87 -14.75
CA GLY A 622 -23.71 31.21 -14.16
C GLY A 622 -22.70 32.18 -13.54
N ILE A 623 -21.89 31.65 -12.63
CA ILE A 623 -20.68 32.26 -12.08
C ILE A 623 -19.71 31.13 -11.72
N PHE A 624 -18.42 31.36 -11.92
CA PHE A 624 -17.37 30.40 -11.56
C PHE A 624 -16.19 31.16 -10.94
N ILE A 625 -15.52 30.56 -9.95
CA ILE A 625 -14.34 31.13 -9.29
C ILE A 625 -13.29 30.03 -9.24
N ASN A 626 -12.10 30.31 -9.78
CA ASN A 626 -11.03 29.32 -9.82
C ASN A 626 -10.25 29.24 -8.50
N GLY A 627 -9.35 28.26 -8.36
CA GLY A 627 -8.52 28.05 -7.17
C GLY A 627 -7.53 29.20 -6.86
N ILE A 628 -7.38 30.19 -7.75
CA ILE A 628 -6.60 31.43 -7.53
C ILE A 628 -7.49 32.67 -7.41
N ASN A 629 -8.78 32.49 -7.09
CA ASN A 629 -9.76 33.55 -6.82
C ASN A 629 -10.04 34.51 -7.98
N THR A 630 -9.77 34.10 -9.23
CA THR A 630 -10.26 34.83 -10.40
C THR A 630 -11.74 34.49 -10.61
N VAL A 631 -12.59 35.52 -10.66
CA VAL A 631 -14.03 35.41 -10.88
C VAL A 631 -14.35 35.48 -12.37
N TYR A 632 -15.21 34.58 -12.85
CA TYR A 632 -15.66 34.49 -14.24
C TYR A 632 -17.19 34.53 -14.31
N VAL A 633 -17.74 35.39 -15.19
CA VAL A 633 -19.19 35.52 -15.41
C VAL A 633 -19.48 35.57 -16.92
N PRO A 634 -20.35 34.70 -17.46
CA PRO A 634 -20.77 34.77 -18.85
C PRO A 634 -21.78 35.92 -19.05
N ASN A 635 -21.50 36.84 -19.97
CA ASN A 635 -22.44 37.89 -20.36
C ASN A 635 -23.23 37.44 -21.60
N ARG A 636 -24.52 37.21 -21.38
CA ARG A 636 -25.49 36.72 -22.39
C ARG A 636 -25.97 37.77 -23.39
N VAL A 637 -25.61 39.04 -23.19
CA VAL A 637 -25.95 40.16 -24.09
C VAL A 637 -24.80 40.45 -25.05
N SER A 638 -23.56 40.44 -24.57
CA SER A 638 -22.35 40.65 -25.38
C SER A 638 -21.76 39.38 -25.98
N ASN A 639 -22.19 38.20 -25.53
CA ASN A 639 -21.60 36.89 -25.86
C ASN A 639 -20.11 36.81 -25.52
N THR A 640 -19.73 37.28 -24.33
CA THR A 640 -18.35 37.29 -23.84
C THR A 640 -18.23 36.70 -22.44
N ILE A 641 -17.03 36.29 -22.03
CA ILE A 641 -16.74 35.97 -20.63
C ILE A 641 -16.08 37.19 -19.98
N LEU A 642 -16.68 37.68 -18.90
CA LEU A 642 -16.14 38.75 -18.08
C LEU A 642 -15.28 38.14 -16.97
N THR A 643 -14.08 38.68 -16.76
CA THR A 643 -13.07 38.10 -15.86
C THR A 643 -12.52 39.15 -14.90
N TRP A 644 -12.50 38.85 -13.59
CA TRP A 644 -11.87 39.66 -12.54
C TRP A 644 -10.74 38.85 -11.89
N PRO A 645 -9.46 39.14 -12.19
CA PRO A 645 -8.33 38.58 -11.46
C PRO A 645 -8.40 38.91 -9.96
N GLN A 646 -7.82 38.05 -9.12
CA GLN A 646 -7.72 38.33 -7.68
C GLN A 646 -7.08 39.71 -7.42
N TRP A 647 -7.65 40.46 -6.47
CA TRP A 647 -7.27 41.83 -6.10
C TRP A 647 -7.51 42.91 -7.19
N SER A 648 -8.06 42.55 -8.35
CA SER A 648 -8.37 43.52 -9.41
C SER A 648 -9.73 44.18 -9.21
N THR A 649 -9.77 45.51 -9.26
CA THR A 649 -11.02 46.29 -9.40
C THR A 649 -11.44 46.48 -10.87
N THR A 650 -10.57 46.14 -11.83
CA THR A 650 -10.85 46.17 -13.27
C THR A 650 -11.11 44.75 -13.79
N TYR A 651 -11.85 44.67 -14.90
CA TYR A 651 -12.18 43.41 -15.56
C TYR A 651 -11.61 43.33 -16.97
N THR A 652 -11.40 42.12 -17.46
CA THR A 652 -11.14 41.86 -18.88
C THR A 652 -12.35 41.19 -19.54
N THR A 653 -12.53 41.46 -20.83
CA THR A 653 -13.58 40.88 -21.67
C THR A 653 -12.97 39.87 -22.63
N ASN A 654 -13.15 38.58 -22.37
CA ASN A 654 -12.71 37.53 -23.28
C ASN A 654 -13.80 37.33 -24.34
N SER A 655 -13.55 37.88 -25.52
CA SER A 655 -14.41 37.76 -26.70
C SER A 655 -13.97 36.57 -27.54
N TYR A 656 -14.87 35.61 -27.76
CA TYR A 656 -14.59 34.38 -28.49
C TYR A 656 -15.40 34.32 -29.78
N SER A 657 -14.81 33.81 -30.85
CA SER A 657 -15.55 33.55 -32.09
C SER A 657 -16.60 32.47 -31.86
N ASN A 658 -17.77 32.68 -32.48
CA ASN A 658 -18.94 31.79 -32.48
C ASN A 658 -19.60 31.51 -31.11
N LEU A 659 -19.32 32.29 -30.05
CA LEU A 659 -20.04 32.16 -28.77
C LEU A 659 -21.42 32.85 -28.83
N SER A 660 -22.45 32.24 -28.23
CA SER A 660 -23.84 32.75 -28.26
C SER A 660 -24.64 32.38 -27.00
N ASN A 661 -25.22 33.40 -26.35
CA ASN A 661 -26.16 33.27 -25.21
C ASN A 661 -25.69 32.31 -24.07
N PRO A 662 -24.41 32.36 -23.62
CA PRO A 662 -23.85 31.39 -22.68
C PRO A 662 -24.51 31.43 -21.29
N PHE A 663 -25.14 30.33 -20.86
CA PHE A 663 -25.75 30.23 -19.52
C PHE A 663 -24.75 29.86 -18.42
N SER A 664 -23.80 28.97 -18.69
CA SER A 664 -22.87 28.43 -17.68
C SER A 664 -21.48 28.12 -18.25
N LEU A 665 -20.46 28.14 -17.37
CA LEU A 665 -19.06 27.87 -17.71
C LEU A 665 -18.35 27.20 -16.53
N PHE A 666 -17.26 26.48 -16.81
CA PHE A 666 -16.41 25.83 -15.82
C PHE A 666 -14.95 25.79 -16.31
N MET A 667 -13.97 25.87 -15.41
CA MET A 667 -12.54 25.77 -15.75
C MET A 667 -11.92 24.49 -15.20
N SER A 668 -11.07 23.81 -15.97
CA SER A 668 -10.26 22.68 -15.50
C SER A 668 -8.98 23.14 -14.78
N ILE A 669 -8.29 22.22 -14.09
CA ILE A 669 -6.99 22.50 -13.44
C ILE A 669 -5.88 22.91 -14.42
N THR A 670 -6.07 22.63 -15.72
CA THR A 670 -5.20 23.05 -16.83
C THR A 670 -5.44 24.49 -17.29
N GLY A 671 -6.44 25.20 -16.75
CA GLY A 671 -6.82 26.55 -17.16
C GLY A 671 -7.75 26.62 -18.39
N ASP A 672 -8.12 25.48 -18.97
CA ASP A 672 -9.04 25.44 -20.10
C ASP A 672 -10.47 25.80 -19.68
N ILE A 673 -11.18 26.55 -20.52
CA ILE A 673 -12.55 27.01 -20.24
C ILE A 673 -13.55 26.18 -21.04
N TYR A 674 -14.43 25.48 -20.35
CA TYR A 674 -15.61 24.83 -20.90
C TYR A 674 -16.80 25.78 -20.75
N ILE A 675 -17.58 26.01 -21.82
CA ILE A 675 -18.69 26.97 -21.81
C ILE A 675 -19.87 26.53 -22.69
N ASP A 676 -21.07 26.77 -22.19
CA ASP A 676 -22.32 26.66 -22.92
C ASP A 676 -22.34 27.59 -24.15
N ASN A 677 -22.64 27.06 -25.34
CA ASN A 677 -22.81 27.86 -26.56
C ASN A 677 -24.30 28.00 -26.97
N GLY A 678 -25.20 27.83 -26.00
CA GLY A 678 -26.61 28.17 -26.11
C GLY A 678 -27.42 27.30 -27.09
N TYR A 679 -28.73 27.53 -27.09
CA TYR A 679 -29.69 26.72 -27.84
C TYR A 679 -29.45 26.71 -29.36
N SER A 680 -28.94 27.82 -29.92
CA SER A 680 -28.78 27.98 -31.37
C SER A 680 -27.64 27.15 -31.98
N TYR A 681 -26.59 26.85 -31.20
CA TYR A 681 -25.49 25.98 -31.62
C TYR A 681 -25.55 24.58 -30.99
N GLY A 682 -26.28 24.41 -29.88
CA GLY A 682 -26.57 23.11 -29.29
C GLY A 682 -25.30 22.35 -28.88
N ARG A 683 -24.38 23.01 -28.18
CA ARG A 683 -23.09 22.43 -27.82
C ARG A 683 -22.40 23.11 -26.63
N VAL A 684 -21.46 22.39 -26.03
CA VAL A 684 -20.44 22.94 -25.13
C VAL A 684 -19.11 22.97 -25.88
N ASP A 685 -18.48 24.15 -25.92
CA ASP A 685 -17.16 24.35 -26.49
C ASP A 685 -16.09 24.42 -25.39
N LYS A 686 -14.91 23.90 -25.69
CA LYS A 686 -13.70 24.02 -24.87
C LYS A 686 -12.73 25.00 -25.54
N TYR A 687 -12.42 26.09 -24.86
CA TYR A 687 -11.38 27.05 -25.24
C TYR A 687 -10.07 26.67 -24.54
N ILE A 688 -9.01 26.47 -25.34
CA ILE A 688 -7.73 25.94 -24.85
C ILE A 688 -6.87 27.08 -24.30
N PHE A 689 -6.35 26.89 -23.08
CA PHE A 689 -5.61 27.93 -22.36
C PHE A 689 -4.40 28.47 -23.17
N ASN A 690 -4.17 29.78 -23.09
CA ASN A 690 -3.16 30.53 -23.88
C ASN A 690 -3.27 30.38 -25.42
N THR A 691 -4.42 30.00 -25.97
CA THR A 691 -4.66 29.98 -27.42
C THR A 691 -5.96 30.69 -27.82
N SER A 692 -6.08 31.07 -29.09
CA SER A 692 -7.33 31.52 -29.70
C SER A 692 -8.21 30.35 -30.20
N ASN A 693 -7.83 29.11 -29.91
CA ASN A 693 -8.46 27.91 -30.48
C ASN A 693 -9.56 27.38 -29.57
N HIS A 694 -10.62 26.85 -30.20
CA HIS A 694 -11.69 26.13 -29.53
C HIS A 694 -11.99 24.82 -30.22
N VAL A 695 -12.47 23.84 -29.45
CA VAL A 695 -12.98 22.57 -29.94
C VAL A 695 -14.34 22.29 -29.32
N THR A 696 -15.30 21.86 -30.13
CA THR A 696 -16.59 21.37 -29.61
C THR A 696 -16.37 20.05 -28.92
N VAL A 697 -16.65 19.99 -27.62
CA VAL A 697 -16.40 18.79 -26.81
C VAL A 697 -17.67 17.98 -26.58
N MET A 698 -18.84 18.61 -26.48
CA MET A 698 -20.11 17.91 -26.25
C MET A 698 -21.22 18.55 -27.09
N ASN A 699 -21.92 17.75 -27.89
CA ASN A 699 -23.13 18.17 -28.59
C ASN A 699 -24.36 17.94 -27.68
N ILE A 700 -25.18 18.97 -27.49
CA ILE A 700 -26.36 18.96 -26.61
C ILE A 700 -27.54 19.64 -27.32
N ASN A 701 -28.68 18.96 -27.46
CA ASN A 701 -29.84 19.54 -28.15
C ASN A 701 -30.60 20.55 -27.26
N GLY A 702 -29.96 21.67 -26.92
CA GLY A 702 -30.45 22.71 -26.01
C GLY A 702 -29.31 23.57 -25.44
N SER A 703 -29.59 24.32 -24.37
CA SER A 703 -28.58 25.06 -23.59
C SER A 703 -28.21 24.32 -22.30
N CYS A 704 -26.98 24.52 -21.85
CA CYS A 704 -26.48 24.00 -20.59
C CYS A 704 -26.73 24.98 -19.43
N TYR A 705 -27.69 24.67 -18.55
CA TYR A 705 -28.09 25.57 -17.46
C TYR A 705 -27.14 25.49 -16.25
N GLY A 706 -26.50 24.34 -16.06
CA GLY A 706 -25.40 24.12 -15.13
C GLY A 706 -24.39 23.18 -15.80
N LEU A 707 -23.13 23.61 -15.80
CA LEU A 707 -21.99 22.91 -16.40
C LEU A 707 -20.97 22.61 -15.30
N PHE A 708 -20.48 21.38 -15.25
CA PHE A 708 -19.50 20.96 -14.25
C PHE A 708 -18.48 20.00 -14.89
N VAL A 709 -17.20 20.10 -14.51
CA VAL A 709 -16.18 19.12 -14.88
C VAL A 709 -15.74 18.40 -13.61
N ASP A 710 -15.97 17.08 -13.53
CA ASP A 710 -15.47 16.30 -12.39
C ASP A 710 -13.95 16.11 -12.47
N ILE A 711 -13.38 15.66 -11.37
CA ILE A 711 -11.94 15.43 -11.22
C ILE A 711 -11.39 14.27 -12.10
N ASN A 712 -12.27 13.51 -12.76
CA ASN A 712 -11.91 12.56 -13.83
C ASN A 712 -11.96 13.19 -15.23
N ASN A 713 -12.12 14.52 -15.30
CA ASN A 713 -12.34 15.32 -16.50
C ASN A 713 -13.62 14.92 -17.28
N ASN A 714 -14.62 14.31 -16.61
CA ASN A 714 -15.94 14.13 -17.23
C ASN A 714 -16.71 15.45 -17.20
N LEU A 715 -17.32 15.81 -18.32
CA LEU A 715 -18.15 16.99 -18.48
C LEU A 715 -19.62 16.63 -18.22
N TYR A 716 -20.29 17.35 -17.33
CA TYR A 716 -21.71 17.19 -17.01
C TYR A 716 -22.47 18.43 -17.41
N CYS A 717 -23.69 18.24 -17.89
CA CYS A 717 -24.55 19.32 -18.37
C CYS A 717 -26.02 19.10 -18.01
N SER A 718 -26.67 20.07 -17.37
CA SER A 718 -28.11 20.03 -17.12
C SER A 718 -28.92 20.65 -18.26
N LEU A 719 -29.83 19.85 -18.82
CA LEU A 719 -30.66 20.20 -19.96
C LEU A 719 -32.09 20.43 -19.49
N LYS A 720 -32.32 21.60 -18.89
CA LYS A 720 -33.60 22.03 -18.29
C LYS A 720 -34.83 21.62 -19.10
N ASN A 721 -34.86 21.98 -20.39
CA ASN A 721 -35.99 21.77 -21.30
C ASN A 721 -36.15 20.30 -21.74
N LEU A 722 -35.14 19.45 -21.52
CA LEU A 722 -35.16 18.01 -21.78
C LEU A 722 -35.25 17.19 -20.47
N HIS A 723 -35.42 17.85 -19.33
CA HIS A 723 -35.68 17.20 -18.04
C HIS A 723 -34.67 16.11 -17.65
N GLN A 724 -33.40 16.34 -17.98
CA GLN A 724 -32.29 15.41 -17.73
C GLN A 724 -30.97 16.15 -17.48
N VAL A 725 -30.02 15.43 -16.87
CA VAL A 725 -28.59 15.79 -16.82
C VAL A 725 -27.83 14.75 -17.63
N VAL A 726 -26.94 15.21 -18.50
CA VAL A 726 -26.11 14.37 -19.37
C VAL A 726 -24.63 14.46 -18.98
N LYS A 727 -23.87 13.42 -19.29
CA LYS A 727 -22.42 13.28 -18.99
C LYS A 727 -21.66 12.88 -20.24
N LEU A 728 -20.44 13.37 -20.40
CA LEU A 728 -19.49 12.89 -21.39
C LEU A 728 -18.11 12.66 -20.76
N SER A 729 -17.45 11.58 -21.16
CA SER A 729 -16.04 11.30 -20.86
C SER A 729 -15.21 11.64 -22.10
N PRO A 730 -14.45 12.76 -22.14
CA PRO A 730 -13.75 13.21 -23.35
C PRO A 730 -12.76 12.17 -23.92
N ASN A 731 -12.24 11.30 -23.06
CA ASN A 731 -11.28 10.24 -23.41
C ASN A 731 -11.89 9.13 -24.29
N ASN A 732 -13.21 9.12 -24.50
CA ASN A 732 -13.91 8.10 -25.30
C ASN A 732 -13.93 8.41 -26.82
N GLY A 733 -13.35 9.53 -27.26
CA GLY A 733 -13.29 9.91 -28.69
C GLY A 733 -14.63 10.29 -29.32
N THR A 734 -15.69 10.45 -28.52
CA THR A 734 -17.05 10.81 -28.95
C THR A 734 -17.47 12.17 -28.39
N THR A 735 -18.34 12.87 -29.11
CA THR A 735 -18.94 14.15 -28.68
C THR A 735 -20.41 14.02 -28.26
N ILE A 736 -20.96 12.80 -28.27
CA ILE A 736 -22.36 12.49 -27.93
C ILE A 736 -22.42 12.06 -26.46
N PRO A 737 -23.07 12.82 -25.57
CA PRO A 737 -23.14 12.49 -24.15
C PRO A 737 -24.15 11.39 -23.84
N THR A 738 -23.95 10.70 -22.71
CA THR A 738 -24.90 9.74 -22.13
C THR A 738 -25.76 10.39 -21.04
N ILE A 739 -26.86 9.75 -20.66
CA ILE A 739 -27.71 10.21 -19.55
C ILE A 739 -27.01 9.94 -18.21
N ALA A 740 -27.02 10.92 -17.32
CA ALA A 740 -26.52 10.81 -15.95
C ALA A 740 -27.65 10.87 -14.90
N ALA A 741 -28.73 11.64 -15.15
CA ALA A 741 -29.91 11.70 -14.29
C ALA A 741 -31.15 12.17 -15.08
N GLY A 742 -32.34 11.73 -14.66
CA GLY A 742 -33.58 11.97 -15.40
C GLY A 742 -33.71 11.08 -16.64
N ASN A 743 -34.93 10.90 -17.16
CA ASN A 743 -35.23 9.98 -18.26
C ASN A 743 -35.76 10.71 -19.53
N GLY A 744 -35.47 12.00 -19.66
CA GLY A 744 -35.99 12.83 -20.75
C GLY A 744 -37.42 13.37 -20.54
N SER A 745 -38.11 12.97 -19.46
CA SER A 745 -39.52 13.29 -19.21
C SER A 745 -39.72 14.04 -17.89
N ALA A 746 -40.64 15.01 -17.88
CA ALA A 746 -41.02 15.74 -16.67
C ALA A 746 -41.75 14.82 -15.69
N GLY A 747 -41.24 14.72 -14.46
CA GLY A 747 -41.92 13.97 -13.40
C GLY A 747 -41.17 13.98 -12.08
N SER A 748 -41.75 13.36 -11.06
CA SER A 748 -41.27 13.38 -9.67
C SER A 748 -40.74 12.04 -9.14
N LEU A 749 -40.73 10.99 -9.98
CA LEU A 749 -40.14 9.68 -9.64
C LEU A 749 -38.62 9.77 -9.40
N SER A 750 -38.02 8.69 -8.90
CA SER A 750 -36.57 8.60 -8.64
C SER A 750 -35.72 8.75 -9.91
N ASN A 751 -36.20 8.29 -11.06
CA ASN A 751 -35.53 8.41 -12.36
C ASN A 751 -36.05 9.57 -13.23
N MET A 752 -36.87 10.46 -12.67
CA MET A 752 -37.42 11.63 -13.37
C MET A 752 -36.94 12.92 -12.70
N LEU A 753 -36.77 13.95 -13.52
CA LEU A 753 -36.50 15.32 -13.09
C LEU A 753 -37.59 16.24 -13.68
N ASN A 754 -37.69 17.46 -13.18
CA ASN A 754 -38.52 18.51 -13.77
C ASN A 754 -37.76 19.83 -13.80
N SER A 755 -37.38 20.23 -15.02
CA SER A 755 -36.63 21.47 -15.28
C SER A 755 -35.33 21.62 -14.47
N PRO A 756 -34.42 20.63 -14.45
CA PRO A 756 -33.19 20.68 -13.66
C PRO A 756 -32.28 21.84 -14.09
N GLN A 757 -31.58 22.48 -13.13
CA GLN A 757 -30.69 23.62 -13.41
C GLN A 757 -29.31 23.42 -12.75
N GLY A 758 -29.07 23.94 -11.55
CA GLY A 758 -27.78 23.77 -10.87
C GLY A 758 -27.41 22.31 -10.67
N ILE A 759 -26.15 21.98 -10.94
CA ILE A 759 -25.56 20.67 -10.67
C ILE A 759 -24.23 20.83 -9.94
N TYR A 760 -23.92 19.87 -9.08
CA TYR A 760 -22.61 19.70 -8.47
C TYR A 760 -22.23 18.22 -8.51
N VAL A 761 -20.95 17.91 -8.71
CA VAL A 761 -20.46 16.54 -8.68
C VAL A 761 -19.39 16.43 -7.59
N ASP A 762 -19.59 15.53 -6.63
CA ASP A 762 -18.61 15.32 -5.56
C ASP A 762 -17.34 14.61 -6.06
N SER A 763 -16.34 14.48 -5.20
CA SER A 763 -15.12 13.76 -5.50
C SER A 763 -15.40 12.32 -5.95
N ASN A 764 -16.33 11.62 -5.28
CA ASN A 764 -16.76 10.26 -5.61
C ASN A 764 -17.56 10.14 -6.92
N SER A 765 -17.69 11.23 -7.68
CA SER A 765 -18.46 11.37 -8.92
C SER A 765 -19.99 11.27 -8.76
N ASN A 766 -20.51 11.36 -7.53
CA ASN A 766 -21.95 11.41 -7.29
C ASN A 766 -22.51 12.77 -7.72
N LEU A 767 -23.68 12.75 -8.35
CA LEU A 767 -24.31 13.93 -8.95
C LEU A 767 -25.42 14.47 -8.04
N TYR A 768 -25.32 15.75 -7.70
CA TYR A 768 -26.32 16.51 -6.95
C TYR A 768 -27.04 17.43 -7.92
N VAL A 769 -28.36 17.27 -8.05
CA VAL A 769 -29.19 18.01 -9.02
C VAL A 769 -30.17 18.93 -8.29
N ALA A 770 -30.17 20.21 -8.65
CA ALA A 770 -31.26 21.14 -8.32
C ALA A 770 -32.45 20.86 -9.25
N ASP A 771 -33.34 19.99 -8.77
CA ASP A 771 -34.53 19.52 -9.49
C ASP A 771 -35.66 20.55 -9.36
N CYS A 772 -35.50 21.62 -10.14
CA CYS A 772 -36.02 22.95 -9.85
C CYS A 772 -37.55 22.97 -9.69
N ALA A 773 -38.31 22.49 -10.67
CA ALA A 773 -39.77 22.55 -10.64
C ALA A 773 -40.42 21.45 -9.76
N ASN A 774 -39.64 20.49 -9.27
CA ASN A 774 -40.07 19.56 -8.22
C ASN A 774 -39.82 20.10 -6.80
N ASN A 775 -39.14 21.25 -6.66
CA ASN A 775 -38.76 21.87 -5.38
C ASN A 775 -37.91 20.97 -4.47
N ARG A 776 -36.93 20.26 -5.04
CA ARG A 776 -36.02 19.36 -4.30
C ARG A 776 -34.56 19.45 -4.79
N ILE A 777 -33.64 19.02 -3.93
CA ILE A 777 -32.32 18.56 -4.34
C ILE A 777 -32.32 17.04 -4.38
N GLN A 778 -31.87 16.47 -5.50
CA GLN A 778 -31.80 15.03 -5.70
C GLN A 778 -30.34 14.57 -5.84
N PHE A 779 -29.96 13.56 -5.06
CA PHE A 779 -28.65 12.90 -5.10
C PHE A 779 -28.72 11.64 -5.95
N VAL A 780 -27.81 11.50 -6.92
CA VAL A 780 -27.69 10.33 -7.80
C VAL A 780 -26.31 9.73 -7.59
N GLN A 781 -26.27 8.49 -7.09
CA GLN A 781 -25.01 7.78 -6.86
C GLN A 781 -24.33 7.41 -8.18
N THR A 782 -23.00 7.47 -8.22
CA THR A 782 -22.18 7.07 -9.38
C THR A 782 -22.61 5.70 -9.95
N GLY A 783 -22.96 5.68 -11.23
CA GLY A 783 -23.39 4.46 -11.94
C GLY A 783 -24.89 4.12 -11.83
N GLN A 784 -25.68 4.91 -11.09
CA GLN A 784 -27.14 4.76 -11.02
C GLN A 784 -27.87 5.85 -11.82
N LEU A 785 -29.12 5.56 -12.23
CA LEU A 785 -30.04 6.52 -12.85
C LEU A 785 -31.23 6.89 -11.94
N ASN A 786 -31.34 6.24 -10.77
CA ASN A 786 -32.31 6.59 -9.73
C ASN A 786 -31.64 7.54 -8.74
N GLY A 787 -32.27 8.68 -8.48
CA GLY A 787 -31.85 9.63 -7.46
C GLY A 787 -32.75 9.62 -6.22
N VAL A 788 -32.15 9.91 -5.07
CA VAL A 788 -32.82 10.07 -3.77
C VAL A 788 -33.03 11.57 -3.49
N ALA A 789 -34.23 11.97 -3.07
CA ALA A 789 -34.50 13.33 -2.63
C ALA A 789 -33.87 13.57 -1.26
N ILE A 790 -32.87 14.45 -1.18
CA ILE A 790 -32.09 14.71 0.05
C ILE A 790 -32.44 16.04 0.73
N VAL A 791 -33.02 16.99 0.00
CA VAL A 791 -33.49 18.29 0.55
C VAL A 791 -34.76 18.72 -0.18
N GLY A 792 -35.72 19.33 0.54
CA GLY A 792 -36.99 19.76 -0.04
C GLY A 792 -37.97 18.59 -0.27
N ASN A 793 -38.81 18.71 -1.29
CA ASN A 793 -39.91 17.78 -1.54
C ASN A 793 -39.46 16.31 -1.67
N GLY A 794 -40.06 15.43 -0.88
CA GLY A 794 -39.76 14.00 -0.85
C GLY A 794 -38.55 13.61 0.02
N SER A 795 -37.92 14.56 0.71
CA SER A 795 -36.88 14.30 1.72
C SER A 795 -37.44 14.41 3.15
N SER A 796 -36.66 13.96 4.13
CA SER A 796 -36.93 14.14 5.57
C SER A 796 -36.35 15.44 6.16
N ALA A 797 -35.82 16.34 5.31
CA ALA A 797 -35.21 17.58 5.77
C ALA A 797 -36.26 18.66 6.09
N ASN A 798 -36.17 19.26 7.28
CA ASN A 798 -37.06 20.34 7.75
C ASN A 798 -36.76 21.70 7.07
N ILE A 799 -36.76 21.75 5.73
CA ILE A 799 -36.63 22.97 4.93
C ILE A 799 -37.43 22.88 3.64
N THR A 800 -38.40 23.77 3.45
CA THR A 800 -39.12 23.93 2.18
C THR A 800 -38.29 24.75 1.22
N LEU A 801 -37.97 24.18 0.06
CA LEU A 801 -37.35 24.87 -1.08
C LEU A 801 -38.42 25.35 -2.07
N ASN A 802 -38.09 26.33 -2.90
CA ASN A 802 -38.98 26.90 -3.92
C ASN A 802 -38.14 27.30 -5.14
N TYR A 803 -38.24 26.51 -6.21
CA TYR A 803 -37.41 26.57 -7.42
C TYR A 803 -35.91 26.71 -7.08
N PRO A 804 -35.26 25.70 -6.47
CA PRO A 804 -33.82 25.72 -6.27
C PRO A 804 -33.09 25.74 -7.62
N THR A 805 -32.11 26.63 -7.79
CA THR A 805 -31.43 26.87 -9.08
C THR A 805 -29.94 26.59 -9.08
N GLY A 806 -29.29 26.60 -7.92
CA GLY A 806 -27.84 26.46 -7.77
C GLY A 806 -27.49 25.64 -6.53
N ILE A 807 -26.41 24.88 -6.61
CA ILE A 807 -25.91 24.03 -5.51
C ILE A 807 -24.39 23.94 -5.57
N VAL A 808 -23.74 24.08 -4.41
CA VAL A 808 -22.31 23.79 -4.19
C VAL A 808 -22.12 23.14 -2.83
N LEU A 809 -21.07 22.35 -2.64
CA LEU A 809 -20.72 21.71 -1.36
C LEU A 809 -19.42 22.30 -0.79
N ASP A 810 -19.31 22.40 0.53
CA ASP A 810 -18.04 22.66 1.22
C ASP A 810 -17.16 21.40 1.28
N ALA A 811 -15.92 21.51 1.78
CA ALA A 811 -14.98 20.39 1.88
C ALA A 811 -15.39 19.31 2.91
N ASN A 812 -16.36 19.57 3.80
CA ASN A 812 -16.96 18.56 4.68
C ASN A 812 -18.17 17.86 4.02
N GLY A 813 -18.60 18.31 2.83
CA GLY A 813 -19.81 17.84 2.16
C GLY A 813 -21.09 18.56 2.58
N TYR A 814 -21.03 19.68 3.31
CA TYR A 814 -22.21 20.49 3.61
C TYR A 814 -22.71 21.18 2.33
N LEU A 815 -23.97 20.89 1.96
CA LEU A 815 -24.68 21.55 0.88
C LEU A 815 -24.98 23.02 1.19
N PHE A 816 -24.79 23.86 0.18
CA PHE A 816 -25.30 25.22 0.07
C PHE A 816 -26.20 25.29 -1.18
N ILE A 817 -27.39 25.86 -1.05
CA ILE A 817 -28.44 25.86 -2.09
C ILE A 817 -28.93 27.29 -2.34
N VAL A 818 -29.00 27.69 -3.62
CA VAL A 818 -29.68 28.90 -4.07
C VAL A 818 -31.17 28.58 -4.20
N ASP A 819 -31.96 29.12 -3.27
CA ASP A 819 -33.40 28.85 -3.11
C ASP A 819 -34.18 30.00 -3.77
N SER A 820 -34.25 29.96 -5.12
CA SER A 820 -34.39 31.13 -5.98
C SER A 820 -35.70 31.90 -5.78
N TYR A 821 -36.84 31.21 -5.76
CA TYR A 821 -38.15 31.86 -5.58
C TYR A 821 -38.44 32.21 -4.11
N ASN A 822 -37.62 31.72 -3.17
CA ASN A 822 -37.58 32.21 -1.79
C ASN A 822 -36.53 33.33 -1.60
N HIS A 823 -35.90 33.81 -2.68
CA HIS A 823 -34.98 34.97 -2.69
C HIS A 823 -33.76 34.84 -1.78
N ARG A 824 -33.32 33.62 -1.47
CA ARG A 824 -32.36 33.35 -0.39
C ARG A 824 -31.34 32.28 -0.73
N ILE A 825 -30.31 32.18 0.11
CA ILE A 825 -29.36 31.05 0.13
C ILE A 825 -29.53 30.32 1.46
N VAL A 826 -29.67 28.99 1.38
CA VAL A 826 -29.72 28.11 2.55
C VAL A 826 -28.49 27.20 2.60
N ALA A 827 -27.99 26.95 3.80
CA ALA A 827 -26.85 26.08 4.06
C ALA A 827 -27.23 24.98 5.03
N SER A 828 -26.73 23.77 4.78
CA SER A 828 -26.77 22.66 5.73
C SER A 828 -25.72 22.82 6.83
N SER A 829 -25.90 22.09 7.92
CA SER A 829 -25.00 22.07 9.08
C SER A 829 -25.26 20.82 9.91
N SER A 830 -24.43 20.57 10.93
CA SER A 830 -24.62 19.48 11.89
C SER A 830 -25.97 19.53 12.66
N THR A 831 -26.70 20.64 12.60
CA THR A 831 -28.04 20.82 13.21
C THR A 831 -29.16 21.00 12.19
N GLY A 832 -28.94 20.61 10.92
CA GLY A 832 -29.90 20.78 9.83
C GLY A 832 -29.65 22.05 8.99
N PHE A 833 -30.68 22.51 8.28
CA PHE A 833 -30.57 23.64 7.35
C PHE A 833 -30.92 24.98 8.02
N ARG A 834 -30.18 26.04 7.67
CA ARG A 834 -30.54 27.43 7.96
C ARG A 834 -30.46 28.30 6.71
N CYS A 835 -31.18 29.41 6.70
CA CYS A 835 -30.89 30.51 5.78
C CYS A 835 -29.61 31.25 6.21
N ILE A 836 -28.81 31.69 5.24
CA ILE A 836 -27.57 32.45 5.48
C ILE A 836 -27.51 33.81 4.74
N VAL A 837 -28.27 33.99 3.65
CA VAL A 837 -28.35 35.23 2.86
C VAL A 837 -29.78 35.41 2.35
N GLY A 838 -30.30 36.64 2.32
CA GLY A 838 -31.63 36.95 1.77
C GLY A 838 -32.82 36.55 2.67
N CYS A 839 -32.56 36.29 3.95
CA CYS A 839 -33.52 35.63 4.86
C CYS A 839 -34.78 36.45 5.22
N PHE A 840 -34.82 37.73 4.85
CA PHE A 840 -35.94 38.65 5.08
C PHE A 840 -36.74 38.95 3.80
N GLY A 841 -36.62 38.09 2.78
CA GLY A 841 -37.38 38.18 1.53
C GLY A 841 -36.72 39.04 0.46
N GLY A 842 -37.34 39.02 -0.72
CA GLY A 842 -36.80 39.60 -1.95
C GLY A 842 -36.73 41.13 -1.98
N GLY A 843 -35.73 41.66 -2.68
CA GLY A 843 -35.55 43.09 -2.87
C GLY A 843 -34.22 43.45 -3.55
N SER A 844 -33.93 44.75 -3.62
CA SER A 844 -32.71 45.31 -4.24
C SER A 844 -31.72 45.91 -3.23
N SER A 845 -32.04 45.86 -1.93
CA SER A 845 -31.13 46.25 -0.83
C SER A 845 -29.85 45.41 -0.83
N ALA A 846 -28.81 45.86 -0.12
CA ALA A 846 -27.55 45.12 0.01
C ALA A 846 -27.68 43.79 0.80
N SER A 847 -28.76 43.61 1.56
CA SER A 847 -29.07 42.40 2.33
C SER A 847 -30.07 41.45 1.65
N GLN A 848 -30.51 41.78 0.42
CA GLN A 848 -31.60 41.12 -0.29
C GLN A 848 -31.20 40.69 -1.70
N LEU A 849 -31.85 39.65 -2.21
CA LEU A 849 -31.65 39.13 -3.56
C LEU A 849 -32.99 39.10 -4.33
N SER A 850 -32.91 39.03 -5.66
CA SER A 850 -34.06 38.98 -6.56
C SER A 850 -33.90 37.84 -7.58
N PHE A 851 -34.53 36.70 -7.29
CA PHE A 851 -34.45 35.45 -8.06
C PHE A 851 -32.99 35.01 -8.37
N PRO A 852 -32.11 34.90 -7.36
CA PRO A 852 -30.70 34.53 -7.56
C PRO A 852 -30.59 33.19 -8.29
N GLN A 853 -29.60 33.00 -9.17
CA GLN A 853 -29.47 31.76 -9.96
C GLN A 853 -28.37 30.83 -9.44
N SER A 854 -27.15 31.34 -9.37
CA SER A 854 -25.95 30.55 -9.06
C SER A 854 -25.10 31.28 -8.02
N MET A 855 -24.18 30.54 -7.41
CA MET A 855 -23.19 31.06 -6.48
C MET A 855 -21.89 30.27 -6.55
N ALA A 856 -20.80 30.92 -6.15
CA ALA A 856 -19.47 30.32 -6.02
C ALA A 856 -18.74 30.87 -4.78
N PHE A 857 -17.76 30.13 -4.29
CA PHE A 857 -16.87 30.55 -3.21
C PHE A 857 -15.50 30.98 -3.74
N ASP A 858 -14.86 31.94 -3.08
CA ASP A 858 -13.40 32.10 -3.14
C ASP A 858 -12.70 31.27 -2.05
N SER A 859 -11.36 31.23 -2.05
CA SER A 859 -10.58 30.46 -1.06
C SER A 859 -10.58 31.08 0.35
N TYR A 860 -11.13 32.28 0.51
CA TYR A 860 -11.43 32.89 1.80
C TYR A 860 -12.82 32.52 2.32
N GLY A 861 -13.65 31.85 1.51
CA GLY A 861 -15.00 31.43 1.84
C GLY A 861 -16.06 32.52 1.68
N ASN A 862 -15.76 33.61 0.96
CA ASN A 862 -16.76 34.62 0.59
C ASN A 862 -17.72 34.04 -0.45
N ILE A 863 -19.01 34.37 -0.36
CA ILE A 863 -20.03 33.91 -1.31
C ILE A 863 -20.25 34.98 -2.38
N TYR A 864 -20.10 34.61 -3.64
CA TYR A 864 -20.48 35.44 -4.79
C TYR A 864 -21.76 34.89 -5.42
N VAL A 865 -22.74 35.76 -5.70
CA VAL A 865 -24.10 35.38 -6.11
C VAL A 865 -24.52 36.11 -7.39
N THR A 866 -25.09 35.40 -8.36
CA THR A 866 -25.75 36.02 -9.53
C THR A 866 -27.17 36.44 -9.17
N ASP A 867 -27.32 37.71 -8.81
CA ASP A 867 -28.57 38.32 -8.39
C ASP A 867 -29.37 38.79 -9.64
N ARG A 868 -29.98 37.81 -10.30
CA ARG A 868 -30.48 37.86 -11.68
C ARG A 868 -31.43 39.01 -11.95
N ASN A 869 -32.51 39.16 -11.20
CA ASN A 869 -33.53 40.17 -11.52
C ASN A 869 -33.08 41.58 -11.12
N ASN A 870 -32.16 41.71 -10.16
CA ASN A 870 -31.45 42.97 -9.90
C ASN A 870 -30.31 43.22 -10.91
N SER A 871 -30.05 42.28 -11.83
CA SER A 871 -29.00 42.31 -12.86
C SER A 871 -27.63 42.72 -12.33
N ARG A 872 -27.21 42.08 -11.23
CA ARG A 872 -25.94 42.36 -10.54
C ARG A 872 -25.26 41.08 -10.03
N VAL A 873 -24.00 41.20 -9.63
CA VAL A 873 -23.29 40.17 -8.85
C VAL A 873 -22.98 40.73 -7.46
N GLN A 874 -23.31 39.97 -6.42
CA GLN A 874 -23.19 40.37 -5.02
C GLN A 874 -22.19 39.46 -4.28
N GLN A 875 -21.29 40.06 -3.50
CA GLN A 875 -20.29 39.38 -2.66
C GLN A 875 -20.64 39.54 -1.17
N PHE A 876 -20.84 38.43 -0.48
CA PHE A 876 -21.06 38.36 0.96
C PHE A 876 -19.78 37.85 1.64
N THR A 877 -19.18 38.67 2.51
CA THR A 877 -17.88 38.40 3.12
C THR A 877 -18.01 37.42 4.28
N LEU A 878 -17.16 36.40 4.38
CA LEU A 878 -17.11 35.51 5.54
C LEU A 878 -16.61 36.29 6.77
N GLN A 879 -17.40 36.32 7.84
CA GLN A 879 -17.09 37.09 9.05
C GLN A 879 -16.49 36.23 10.16
N THR A 880 -17.02 35.02 10.37
CA THR A 880 -16.53 34.10 11.39
C THR A 880 -16.62 32.65 10.91
N ASN A 881 -15.57 31.86 11.14
CA ASN A 881 -15.52 30.43 10.82
C ASN A 881 -14.82 29.66 11.96
N ASN A 882 -15.31 29.84 13.19
CA ASN A 882 -14.65 29.38 14.40
C ASN A 882 -15.02 27.92 14.71
N CYS A 883 -14.17 26.99 14.28
CA CYS A 883 -14.25 25.57 14.65
C CYS A 883 -13.54 25.34 15.99
N SER A 884 -14.30 25.35 17.09
CA SER A 884 -13.78 25.17 18.45
C SER A 884 -13.38 23.71 18.75
N LYS A 885 -12.24 23.28 18.20
CA LYS A 885 -11.53 22.07 18.63
C LYS A 885 -10.90 22.32 20.01
N LEU A 886 -11.53 21.80 21.07
CA LEU A 886 -10.95 21.77 22.41
C LEU A 886 -9.78 20.78 22.46
N PHE A 887 -8.55 21.26 22.24
CA PHE A 887 -7.33 20.53 22.56
C PHE A 887 -6.55 21.28 23.64
N GLN A 888 -6.38 20.62 24.80
CA GLN A 888 -5.27 20.96 25.70
C GLN A 888 -3.98 20.42 25.10
N TYR A 889 -2.97 21.26 24.91
CA TYR A 889 -1.60 20.79 24.73
C TYR A 889 -0.60 21.77 25.35
N ARG A 890 0.43 21.25 26.03
CA ARG A 890 1.56 22.03 26.55
C ARG A 890 2.64 22.15 25.48
N PRO A 891 3.20 23.34 25.21
CA PRO A 891 4.35 23.47 24.32
C PRO A 891 5.68 23.14 25.03
N PRO A 892 6.49 22.20 24.51
CA PRO A 892 7.95 22.25 24.61
C PRO A 892 8.53 23.30 23.62
N PRO A 893 9.81 23.69 23.72
CA PRO A 893 10.25 25.01 23.28
C PRO A 893 10.61 25.16 21.78
N LEU A 894 10.61 26.43 21.37
CA LEU A 894 11.00 26.91 20.04
C LEU A 894 12.48 26.65 19.71
N LEU A 895 12.76 26.28 18.45
CA LEU A 895 14.03 26.56 17.79
C LEU A 895 13.78 27.59 16.67
N LEU A 896 14.48 28.72 16.70
CA LEU A 896 14.45 29.70 15.61
C LEU A 896 15.50 29.34 14.55
N LEU A 897 15.09 29.32 13.28
CA LEU A 897 16.00 29.57 12.16
C LEU A 897 15.32 30.55 11.20
N ARG A 898 16.07 31.57 10.76
CA ARG A 898 15.57 32.64 9.88
C ARG A 898 15.69 32.22 8.41
N ALA A 899 14.62 32.37 7.64
CA ALA A 899 14.71 32.43 6.18
C ALA A 899 15.00 33.88 5.74
N ALA A 900 15.92 34.04 4.79
CA ALA A 900 16.12 35.30 4.05
C ALA A 900 15.46 35.18 2.67
N ALA A 901 14.90 36.27 2.15
CA ALA A 901 14.15 36.26 0.89
C ALA A 901 15.05 36.48 -0.33
N ALA A 902 14.70 35.84 -1.45
CA ALA A 902 15.21 36.13 -2.78
C ALA A 902 14.06 36.00 -3.80
N VAL A 903 14.08 36.82 -4.86
CA VAL A 903 13.04 36.92 -5.90
C VAL A 903 13.74 36.95 -7.27
N PRO A 904 13.23 36.24 -8.31
CA PRO A 904 13.97 36.02 -9.56
C PRO A 904 13.78 37.13 -10.62
N PRO A 905 14.70 37.24 -11.60
CA PRO A 905 14.55 38.07 -12.80
C PRO A 905 14.07 37.28 -14.03
N LEU A 906 13.58 38.01 -15.05
CA LEU A 906 13.51 37.55 -16.45
C LEU A 906 14.21 38.58 -17.36
N ALA A 907 14.62 38.18 -18.56
CA ALA A 907 15.53 38.95 -19.44
C ALA A 907 14.80 39.75 -20.55
N LEU A 908 15.50 40.68 -21.25
CA LEU A 908 15.83 40.56 -22.69
C LEU A 908 16.61 41.79 -23.28
N LEU A 909 17.82 41.54 -23.82
CA LEU A 909 18.56 42.16 -24.95
C LEU A 909 18.79 43.71 -25.17
N LEU A 910 20.05 44.02 -25.56
CA LEU A 910 20.56 45.06 -26.51
C LEU A 910 21.42 46.28 -26.02
N LEU A 911 22.70 46.25 -26.45
CA LEU A 911 23.61 47.34 -26.91
C LEU A 911 24.17 48.45 -25.96
N LEU A 912 25.47 48.31 -25.64
CA LEU A 912 26.64 49.26 -25.70
C LEU A 912 26.43 50.81 -25.81
N PRO A 913 27.40 51.67 -25.37
CA PRO A 913 28.35 51.55 -24.24
C PRO A 913 28.63 52.86 -23.40
N VAL A 914 29.07 52.69 -22.14
CA VAL A 914 30.20 53.34 -21.37
C VAL A 914 30.88 54.62 -21.96
N PRO A 915 31.29 55.72 -21.21
CA PRO A 915 31.48 55.92 -19.73
C PRO A 915 31.13 57.32 -19.07
N GLN A 916 31.32 57.40 -17.72
CA GLN A 916 32.06 58.44 -16.93
C GLN A 916 31.46 59.74 -16.28
N VAL A 917 32.11 60.12 -15.15
CA VAL A 917 32.27 61.42 -14.43
C VAL A 917 31.13 62.02 -13.56
N ALA A 918 31.22 61.65 -12.27
CA ALA A 918 31.16 62.39 -10.98
C ALA A 918 30.96 63.94 -10.85
N LEU A 919 30.56 64.32 -9.61
CA LEU A 919 31.17 65.35 -8.72
C LEU A 919 30.44 66.72 -8.45
N LEU A 920 29.97 66.93 -7.18
CA LEU A 920 29.81 68.22 -6.43
C LEU A 920 28.80 69.30 -7.00
N LEU A 921 28.22 70.31 -6.30
CA LEU A 921 28.19 70.79 -4.89
C LEU A 921 27.02 71.80 -4.57
N LEU A 922 26.71 72.00 -3.27
CA LEU A 922 26.00 73.11 -2.57
C LEU A 922 24.45 73.21 -2.69
N LEU A 923 23.61 73.27 -1.62
CA LEU A 923 23.50 74.10 -0.36
C LEU A 923 22.73 75.43 -0.56
N PRO A 924 21.93 75.98 0.42
CA PRO A 924 22.05 76.04 1.91
C PRO A 924 21.00 75.18 2.70
N VAL A 925 21.09 74.82 4.01
CA VAL A 925 21.51 75.45 5.32
C VAL A 925 20.40 76.36 5.92
N PRO A 926 20.07 76.35 7.25
CA PRO A 926 20.72 75.76 8.46
C PRO A 926 19.91 74.64 9.18
N GLN A 927 20.34 73.85 10.19
CA GLN A 927 21.38 73.90 11.27
C GLN A 927 20.98 74.58 12.61
N VAL A 928 20.62 73.78 13.65
CA VAL A 928 20.86 73.94 15.14
C VAL A 928 20.47 72.62 15.84
N ALA A 929 21.03 72.29 17.03
CA ALA A 929 20.64 71.13 17.86
C ALA A 929 20.77 71.39 19.39
N LEU A 930 20.09 70.57 20.22
CA LEU A 930 20.22 70.41 21.71
C LEU A 930 19.75 71.60 22.59
N PRO A 931 19.57 71.49 23.93
CA PRO A 931 19.05 70.37 24.77
C PRO A 931 18.09 70.78 25.96
N LEU A 932 17.70 69.80 26.80
CA LEU A 932 17.53 69.88 28.28
C LEU A 932 16.22 70.41 29.00
N ALA A 933 15.42 69.45 29.50
CA ALA A 933 14.80 69.34 30.87
C ALA A 933 13.72 70.32 31.48
N VAL A 934 13.08 69.80 32.56
CA VAL A 934 12.35 70.44 33.71
C VAL A 934 10.84 70.83 33.58
N LEU A 935 9.95 70.11 34.32
CA LEU A 935 9.05 70.68 35.38
C LEU A 935 8.40 69.57 36.27
N LEU A 936 7.71 69.95 37.37
CA LEU A 936 7.26 69.07 38.48
C LEU A 936 5.72 68.92 38.60
N ARG A 937 5.25 67.77 39.13
CA ARG A 937 4.42 67.57 40.36
C ARG A 937 3.85 66.12 40.37
N ALA A 938 4.09 65.29 41.39
CA ALA A 938 3.35 65.19 42.68
C ALA A 938 1.83 64.97 42.48
N VAL A 939 1.19 63.86 42.87
CA VAL A 939 1.02 63.26 44.22
C VAL A 939 0.55 61.79 44.06
N ALA A 940 0.77 60.77 44.92
CA ALA A 940 1.72 60.53 46.03
C ALA A 940 1.70 59.01 46.42
N VAL A 941 1.99 58.64 47.68
CA VAL A 941 2.29 57.28 48.21
C VAL A 941 1.78 57.17 49.67
N PRO A 942 1.14 56.06 50.13
CA PRO A 942 1.82 55.05 51.00
C PRO A 942 1.25 53.60 50.88
N ARG A 943 1.88 52.49 51.34
CA ARG A 943 3.22 52.06 51.85
C ARG A 943 3.13 50.50 52.00
N ALA A 944 4.17 49.66 52.00
CA ALA A 944 5.60 49.77 51.68
C ALA A 944 6.00 48.51 50.81
N ALA A 945 6.98 47.61 51.03
CA ALA A 945 8.06 47.40 52.02
C ALA A 945 9.23 46.59 51.38
N VAL A 946 10.41 46.58 52.02
CA VAL A 946 11.72 46.03 51.55
C VAL A 946 12.48 45.58 52.84
N PRO A 947 13.22 44.43 52.93
CA PRO A 947 14.43 44.18 52.12
C PRO A 947 14.86 42.73 51.76
N GLN A 948 15.91 42.75 50.93
CA GLN A 948 16.94 41.77 50.51
C GLN A 948 17.39 40.68 51.53
N VAL A 949 18.01 39.57 51.02
CA VAL A 949 19.42 39.12 51.27
C VAL A 949 19.64 37.59 51.06
N ALA A 950 20.69 37.25 50.28
CA ALA A 950 21.56 36.04 50.24
C ALA A 950 21.07 34.58 49.97
N LEU A 951 22.02 33.82 49.37
CA LEU A 951 22.22 32.35 49.36
C LEU A 951 22.97 31.90 50.67
N PRO A 952 23.31 30.61 51.00
CA PRO A 952 23.45 29.42 50.13
C PRO A 952 23.10 28.00 50.71
N LEU A 953 23.39 26.97 49.90
CA LEU A 953 23.84 25.58 50.21
C LEU A 953 23.22 24.70 51.34
N ALA A 954 22.51 23.64 50.90
CA ALA A 954 22.84 22.21 51.08
C ALA A 954 22.57 21.40 52.40
N VAL A 955 22.66 20.07 52.23
CA VAL A 955 22.80 18.96 53.21
C VAL A 955 21.55 18.37 53.93
N LEU A 956 20.93 17.40 53.26
CA LEU A 956 20.78 15.99 53.68
C LEU A 956 20.82 15.62 55.20
N LEU A 957 19.68 15.27 55.85
CA LEU A 957 19.42 13.92 56.40
C LEU A 957 17.99 13.72 56.99
N ARG A 958 17.76 12.55 57.61
CA ARG A 958 16.46 11.89 57.91
C ARG A 958 15.80 12.21 59.26
N ALA A 959 14.46 12.42 59.20
CA ALA A 959 13.40 11.73 59.97
C ALA A 959 12.99 12.13 61.42
N VAL A 960 11.75 11.70 61.74
CA VAL A 960 11.03 11.60 63.04
C VAL A 960 10.60 12.89 63.73
N ALA A 961 9.29 13.20 63.68
CA ALA A 961 8.38 13.18 64.86
C ALA A 961 6.93 13.55 64.49
N VAL A 962 5.95 12.98 65.22
CA VAL A 962 4.53 13.42 65.27
C VAL A 962 4.11 13.47 66.74
N PRO A 963 3.45 14.56 67.17
CA PRO A 963 2.26 14.48 68.03
C PRO A 963 1.04 15.09 67.30
N GLN A 964 -0.15 14.47 67.29
CA GLN A 964 -1.16 14.40 68.35
C GLN A 964 -1.81 15.75 68.74
N ALA A 965 -3.09 15.83 69.17
CA ALA A 965 -4.30 15.02 68.96
C ALA A 965 -5.49 15.68 69.72
N ALA A 966 -6.70 15.73 69.16
CA ALA A 966 -7.98 15.87 69.88
C ALA A 966 -9.21 15.80 68.94
N ALA A 967 -10.40 15.47 69.46
CA ALA A 967 -10.94 14.11 69.40
C ALA A 967 -12.42 14.05 69.86
N LEU A 968 -13.30 13.45 69.04
CA LEU A 968 -14.65 12.89 69.33
C LEU A 968 -15.09 12.12 68.04
N GLN A 969 -15.91 11.06 67.99
CA GLN A 969 -16.84 10.38 68.92
C GLN A 969 -18.17 11.14 69.16
N VAL A 970 -19.30 10.52 69.53
CA VAL A 970 -19.61 9.13 69.96
C VAL A 970 -20.82 8.58 69.14
N ALA A 971 -21.11 7.26 69.26
CA ALA A 971 -22.36 6.58 68.85
C ALA A 971 -22.52 6.27 67.34
N LEU A 972 -23.24 5.21 66.91
CA LEU A 972 -23.72 4.00 67.62
C LEU A 972 -23.86 2.81 66.64
N LEU A 973 -24.13 1.60 67.16
CA LEU A 973 -24.35 0.34 66.42
C LEU A 973 -25.19 -0.64 67.27
N PRO A 974 -25.86 -1.67 66.67
CA PRO A 974 -25.28 -3.03 66.60
C PRO A 974 -25.61 -3.89 65.34
N ARG A 975 -25.06 -5.12 65.28
CA ARG A 975 -25.23 -6.23 64.29
C ARG A 975 -26.14 -7.36 64.87
N PRO A 976 -26.39 -8.59 64.31
CA PRO A 976 -25.95 -9.34 63.08
C PRO A 976 -27.19 -9.90 62.27
N PRO A 977 -27.40 -11.16 61.76
CA PRO A 977 -26.54 -12.33 61.39
C PRO A 977 -26.88 -13.17 60.09
N LEU A 978 -25.88 -13.96 59.63
CA LEU A 978 -25.84 -15.36 59.08
C LEU A 978 -26.81 -15.98 57.99
N ALA A 979 -26.16 -16.47 56.90
CA ALA A 979 -26.27 -17.81 56.22
C ALA A 979 -27.56 -18.27 55.45
N ALA A 980 -27.59 -19.32 54.57
CA ALA A 980 -26.67 -19.88 53.51
C ALA A 980 -27.30 -21.10 52.75
N VAL A 981 -26.65 -21.59 51.65
CA VAL A 981 -26.65 -22.98 51.03
C VAL A 981 -27.77 -23.45 50.02
N LEU A 982 -27.39 -24.38 49.12
CA LEU A 982 -28.10 -25.29 48.15
C LEU A 982 -28.80 -24.70 46.90
N LEU A 983 -28.89 -25.31 45.68
CA LEU A 983 -28.63 -26.64 45.02
C LEU A 983 -29.86 -27.54 44.69
N LEU A 984 -29.99 -27.85 43.37
CA LEU A 984 -30.55 -29.09 42.72
C LEU A 984 -32.10 -29.28 42.55
N PRO A 985 -32.59 -30.21 41.68
CA PRO A 985 -33.89 -30.12 40.94
C PRO A 985 -34.85 -31.35 41.24
N PRO A 986 -35.76 -31.89 40.36
CA PRO A 986 -36.32 -31.37 39.08
C PRO A 986 -37.85 -31.33 38.67
N PRO A 987 -38.85 -32.15 39.09
CA PRO A 987 -39.59 -32.92 38.05
C PRO A 987 -41.14 -32.84 37.91
N GLN A 988 -41.59 -32.79 36.64
CA GLN A 988 -42.69 -33.58 36.01
C GLN A 988 -44.22 -33.33 36.26
N VAL A 989 -45.01 -33.69 35.22
CA VAL A 989 -46.45 -34.10 35.16
C VAL A 989 -47.62 -33.07 35.19
N GLN A 990 -48.10 -32.74 33.97
CA GLN A 990 -49.48 -32.87 33.39
C GLN A 990 -50.77 -32.18 33.96
N GLN A 991 -51.67 -31.88 33.00
CA GLN A 991 -53.16 -31.92 33.04
C GLN A 991 -53.93 -30.87 33.90
N GLN A 992 -55.19 -30.49 33.62
CA GLN A 992 -56.00 -30.37 32.36
C GLN A 992 -57.35 -29.68 32.69
N VAL A 993 -57.87 -28.79 31.81
CA VAL A 993 -59.33 -28.48 31.65
C VAL A 993 -60.03 -27.82 32.89
N ALA A 994 -61.14 -27.06 32.89
CA ALA A 994 -62.08 -26.47 31.91
C ALA A 994 -62.35 -24.98 32.31
N ALA A 995 -62.53 -24.02 31.39
CA ALA A 995 -63.74 -23.65 30.62
C ALA A 995 -64.83 -22.85 31.37
N ALA A 996 -65.20 -21.68 30.82
CA ALA A 996 -66.52 -21.02 30.96
C ALA A 996 -66.73 -19.98 29.84
N ALA A 997 -67.96 -19.86 29.32
CA ALA A 997 -68.43 -18.83 28.38
C ALA A 997 -69.84 -18.35 28.80
N PRO A 998 -70.34 -17.19 28.29
CA PRO A 998 -71.34 -17.19 27.19
C PRO A 998 -71.04 -16.12 26.10
N GLN A 999 -71.30 -16.28 24.78
CA GLN A 999 -72.52 -16.48 23.96
C GLN A 999 -73.30 -15.20 23.54
N VAL A 1000 -74.01 -15.26 22.37
CA VAL A 1000 -74.85 -14.23 21.64
C VAL A 1000 -74.10 -13.47 20.49
N VAL A 1001 -74.59 -13.19 19.25
CA VAL A 1001 -75.72 -13.69 18.39
C VAL A 1001 -75.45 -13.43 16.86
N ILE A 1002 -75.87 -14.40 16.01
CA ILE A 1002 -76.40 -14.45 14.60
C ILE A 1002 -76.75 -13.10 13.86
N LEU A 1003 -76.49 -12.85 12.54
CA LEU A 1003 -77.19 -13.38 11.31
C LEU A 1003 -76.53 -13.06 9.92
N ARG A 1004 -76.31 -14.11 9.09
CA ARG A 1004 -76.60 -14.33 7.62
C ARG A 1004 -76.14 -13.31 6.51
N ALA A 1005 -76.01 -13.64 5.20
CA ALA A 1005 -76.45 -14.81 4.39
C ALA A 1005 -75.56 -15.13 3.13
N ALA A 1006 -75.62 -16.40 2.65
CA ALA A 1006 -75.79 -16.90 1.24
C ALA A 1006 -74.87 -16.42 0.06
N ALA A 1007 -74.53 -17.18 -1.01
CA ALA A 1007 -74.61 -18.62 -1.45
C ALA A 1007 -73.56 -18.82 -2.61
N ALA A 1008 -73.51 -19.77 -3.58
CA ALA A 1008 -74.32 -20.90 -4.11
C ALA A 1008 -73.43 -21.89 -4.95
N ALA A 1009 -73.96 -23.02 -5.47
CA ALA A 1009 -73.32 -24.06 -6.33
C ALA A 1009 -74.41 -24.97 -6.99
N PRO A 1010 -74.21 -26.20 -7.60
CA PRO A 1010 -72.99 -27.00 -7.95
C PRO A 1010 -73.03 -27.90 -9.27
N GLN A 1011 -71.95 -28.66 -9.54
CA GLN A 1011 -71.84 -29.92 -10.39
C GLN A 1011 -71.93 -29.80 -11.95
N VAL A 1012 -71.68 -30.82 -12.84
CA VAL A 1012 -71.55 -32.32 -12.81
C VAL A 1012 -70.47 -32.86 -13.80
N ALA A 1013 -70.04 -34.14 -13.70
CA ALA A 1013 -69.17 -34.90 -14.65
C ALA A 1013 -69.99 -35.62 -15.78
N PRO A 1014 -69.58 -36.68 -16.56
CA PRO A 1014 -68.89 -37.95 -16.14
C PRO A 1014 -67.98 -38.69 -17.19
N LEU A 1015 -67.56 -39.93 -16.82
CA LEU A 1015 -67.16 -41.12 -17.63
C LEU A 1015 -65.67 -41.60 -17.70
N LEU A 1016 -65.55 -42.93 -17.77
CA LEU A 1016 -64.37 -43.84 -17.76
C LEU A 1016 -64.18 -44.48 -19.18
N PRO A 1017 -63.30 -45.48 -19.51
CA PRO A 1017 -62.69 -46.54 -18.66
C PRO A 1017 -61.25 -47.09 -18.97
N LEU A 1018 -60.71 -47.92 -18.04
CA LEU A 1018 -59.75 -49.07 -18.20
C LEU A 1018 -58.35 -48.84 -18.85
N VAL A 1019 -57.23 -49.56 -18.59
CA VAL A 1019 -56.73 -50.67 -17.70
C VAL A 1019 -55.15 -50.63 -17.76
N LEU A 1020 -54.18 -51.42 -17.24
CA LEU A 1020 -53.92 -52.79 -16.70
C LEU A 1020 -52.67 -52.68 -15.76
N GLN A 1021 -52.54 -53.30 -14.57
CA GLN A 1021 -51.92 -54.61 -14.20
C GLN A 1021 -50.53 -54.94 -14.84
N GLN A 1022 -49.54 -55.64 -14.24
CA GLN A 1022 -49.18 -56.16 -12.88
C GLN A 1022 -47.66 -56.59 -12.92
N VAL A 1023 -46.93 -57.28 -12.01
CA VAL A 1023 -47.22 -58.10 -10.78
C VAL A 1023 -46.02 -58.14 -9.77
N ALA A 1024 -46.24 -58.82 -8.64
CA ALA A 1024 -45.43 -59.28 -7.49
C ALA A 1024 -44.32 -60.37 -7.77
N ALA A 1025 -43.59 -61.01 -6.82
CA ALA A 1025 -42.97 -60.66 -5.51
C ALA A 1025 -42.20 -61.86 -4.84
N VAL A 1026 -41.08 -61.62 -4.12
CA VAL A 1026 -40.62 -62.35 -2.87
C VAL A 1026 -40.07 -63.83 -3.07
N PRO A 1027 -39.23 -64.50 -2.21
CA PRO A 1027 -37.89 -64.15 -1.62
C PRO A 1027 -36.78 -65.29 -1.51
N GLN A 1028 -35.50 -64.92 -1.28
CA GLN A 1028 -34.33 -65.73 -0.74
C GLN A 1028 -33.76 -66.93 -1.60
N VAL A 1029 -32.79 -67.84 -1.26
CA VAL A 1029 -32.12 -68.27 0.02
C VAL A 1029 -30.75 -69.07 -0.15
N VAL A 1030 -29.85 -69.08 0.87
CA VAL A 1030 -28.74 -70.04 1.28
C VAL A 1030 -27.52 -70.47 0.38
N LEU A 1031 -26.28 -70.16 0.85
CA LEU A 1031 -24.95 -70.88 0.98
C LEU A 1031 -24.42 -71.99 -0.04
N PRO A 1032 -23.14 -72.49 0.02
CA PRO A 1032 -21.79 -71.86 0.11
C PRO A 1032 -20.59 -72.55 -0.68
N ARG A 1033 -19.38 -71.91 -0.64
CA ARG A 1033 -17.96 -72.47 -0.59
C ARG A 1033 -17.17 -73.04 -1.82
N ALA A 1034 -15.94 -72.49 -2.00
CA ALA A 1034 -14.61 -73.13 -2.31
C ALA A 1034 -14.32 -73.83 -3.69
N ALA A 1035 -13.08 -73.96 -4.23
CA ALA A 1035 -11.75 -73.29 -4.08
C ALA A 1035 -10.70 -73.83 -5.14
N VAL A 1036 -9.42 -73.35 -5.09
CA VAL A 1036 -8.15 -73.91 -5.70
C VAL A 1036 -7.73 -73.45 -7.14
N VAL A 1037 -6.42 -73.49 -7.48
CA VAL A 1037 -5.73 -73.05 -8.75
C VAL A 1037 -4.66 -74.13 -9.19
N PRO A 1038 -3.37 -73.95 -9.65
CA PRO A 1038 -2.46 -72.82 -10.04
C PRO A 1038 -1.50 -73.02 -11.30
N GLN A 1039 -0.62 -72.02 -11.60
CA GLN A 1039 0.75 -72.12 -12.25
C GLN A 1039 0.92 -72.56 -13.76
N VAL A 1040 1.99 -72.29 -14.57
CA VAL A 1040 3.18 -71.35 -14.61
C VAL A 1040 3.88 -71.30 -16.03
N ALA A 1041 4.73 -70.27 -16.31
CA ALA A 1041 5.80 -70.17 -17.38
C ALA A 1041 5.40 -70.05 -18.89
N LEU A 1042 6.18 -69.52 -19.87
CA LEU A 1042 7.46 -68.73 -19.95
C LEU A 1042 7.57 -67.90 -21.29
N LEU A 1043 8.67 -67.15 -21.51
CA LEU A 1043 8.97 -66.17 -22.61
C LEU A 1043 9.70 -66.78 -23.85
N PRO A 1044 9.74 -66.18 -25.09
CA PRO A 1044 10.39 -64.88 -25.43
C PRO A 1044 9.76 -64.02 -26.59
N GLN A 1045 10.54 -63.08 -27.19
CA GLN A 1045 10.23 -61.93 -28.09
C GLN A 1045 11.32 -61.81 -29.21
N PRO A 1046 11.32 -60.89 -30.23
CA PRO A 1046 10.34 -59.89 -30.76
C PRO A 1046 10.12 -60.09 -32.32
N PRO A 1047 9.82 -59.13 -33.26
CA PRO A 1047 9.46 -57.69 -33.17
C PRO A 1047 8.32 -57.13 -34.11
N LEU A 1048 8.09 -55.81 -33.97
CA LEU A 1048 7.56 -54.79 -34.93
C LEU A 1048 6.05 -54.47 -35.08
N ALA A 1049 5.72 -53.24 -34.63
CA ALA A 1049 4.74 -52.25 -35.16
C ALA A 1049 3.20 -52.53 -35.09
N VAL A 1050 2.31 -51.55 -34.84
CA VAL A 1050 2.45 -50.15 -34.35
C VAL A 1050 1.14 -49.67 -33.66
N LEU A 1051 1.27 -48.86 -32.59
CA LEU A 1051 0.30 -47.97 -31.89
C LEU A 1051 -1.19 -48.35 -31.68
N GLN A 1052 -1.64 -48.21 -30.43
CA GLN A 1052 -3.04 -48.14 -29.99
C GLN A 1052 -3.42 -46.74 -29.46
N GLN A 1053 -4.73 -46.46 -29.38
CA GLN A 1053 -5.34 -45.57 -28.38
C GLN A 1053 -6.38 -46.36 -27.57
N ALA A 1054 -6.61 -45.99 -26.30
CA ALA A 1054 -7.58 -46.63 -25.42
C ALA A 1054 -8.16 -45.63 -24.39
N VAL A 1055 -9.41 -45.85 -23.94
CA VAL A 1055 -10.16 -44.91 -23.08
C VAL A 1055 -11.02 -45.63 -22.02
N ALA A 1056 -10.64 -45.49 -20.74
CA ALA A 1056 -11.52 -45.49 -19.54
C ALA A 1056 -12.34 -46.79 -19.22
N PRO A 1057 -13.28 -46.79 -18.24
CA PRO A 1057 -13.13 -46.53 -16.78
C PRO A 1057 -13.78 -47.63 -15.87
N LEU A 1058 -13.79 -47.43 -14.52
CA LEU A 1058 -14.87 -47.68 -13.49
C LEU A 1058 -14.24 -47.82 -12.06
N GLN A 1059 -14.61 -47.06 -11.00
CA GLN A 1059 -15.78 -47.12 -10.05
C GLN A 1059 -15.61 -48.08 -8.82
N VAL A 1060 -16.19 -47.92 -7.60
CA VAL A 1060 -17.06 -46.88 -6.95
C VAL A 1060 -16.97 -46.87 -5.39
N ALA A 1061 -17.65 -45.93 -4.71
CA ALA A 1061 -17.51 -45.51 -3.30
C ALA A 1061 -18.53 -46.06 -2.24
N ALA A 1062 -18.34 -45.66 -0.97
CA ALA A 1062 -19.33 -45.49 0.15
C ALA A 1062 -18.71 -44.52 1.21
N VAL A 1063 -19.37 -43.76 2.11
CA VAL A 1063 -20.31 -44.08 3.23
C VAL A 1063 -20.89 -42.76 3.85
N LEU A 1064 -22.17 -42.75 4.31
CA LEU A 1064 -22.91 -41.80 5.21
C LEU A 1064 -22.85 -40.25 5.01
N GLN A 1065 -23.88 -39.38 5.15
CA GLN A 1065 -25.24 -39.34 5.79
C GLN A 1065 -25.26 -38.97 7.30
N VAL A 1066 -25.99 -37.95 7.82
CA VAL A 1066 -26.81 -36.81 7.28
C VAL A 1066 -26.93 -35.69 8.37
N LEU A 1067 -27.18 -34.41 8.03
CA LEU A 1067 -28.23 -33.57 8.68
C LEU A 1067 -28.51 -32.22 7.95
N LEU A 1068 -29.72 -31.68 8.15
CA LEU A 1068 -30.30 -30.39 7.69
C LEU A 1068 -31.23 -29.90 8.83
N PRO A 1069 -31.60 -28.61 8.99
CA PRO A 1069 -32.67 -28.02 8.13
C PRO A 1069 -32.75 -26.47 7.98
N LEU A 1070 -33.51 -26.03 6.95
CA LEU A 1070 -34.40 -24.82 6.85
C LEU A 1070 -33.81 -23.40 7.10
N ALA A 1071 -34.12 -22.34 6.34
CA ALA A 1071 -34.92 -22.08 5.13
C ALA A 1071 -34.41 -20.74 4.48
N VAL A 1072 -35.04 -19.92 3.62
CA VAL A 1072 -36.37 -19.80 2.95
C VAL A 1072 -36.11 -18.96 1.66
N LEU A 1073 -36.48 -19.37 0.42
CA LEU A 1073 -37.73 -19.11 -0.34
C LEU A 1073 -38.15 -17.62 -0.48
N GLN A 1074 -38.70 -17.12 -1.60
CA GLN A 1074 -38.76 -17.48 -3.05
C GLN A 1074 -39.44 -16.26 -3.78
N VAL A 1075 -39.86 -16.16 -5.06
CA VAL A 1075 -40.09 -16.98 -6.30
C VAL A 1075 -39.92 -16.00 -7.51
N ALA A 1076 -39.97 -16.25 -8.83
CA ALA A 1076 -40.42 -17.34 -9.72
C ALA A 1076 -39.70 -17.28 -11.10
N LEU A 1077 -40.13 -18.06 -12.11
CA LEU A 1077 -39.77 -17.92 -13.53
C LEU A 1077 -40.90 -18.37 -14.49
N LEU A 1078 -40.72 -18.05 -15.78
CA LEU A 1078 -41.63 -18.17 -16.96
C LEU A 1078 -42.10 -19.60 -17.36
N PRO A 1079 -43.15 -19.71 -18.20
CA PRO A 1079 -43.35 -20.78 -19.19
C PRO A 1079 -43.10 -20.35 -20.67
N ARG A 1080 -43.28 -21.26 -21.65
CA ARG A 1080 -42.77 -21.20 -23.05
C ARG A 1080 -43.80 -21.62 -24.16
N PRO A 1081 -43.49 -21.53 -25.49
CA PRO A 1081 -44.46 -21.54 -26.62
C PRO A 1081 -44.56 -22.88 -27.40
N PRO A 1082 -45.28 -22.92 -28.55
CA PRO A 1082 -44.69 -23.49 -29.80
C PRO A 1082 -45.19 -22.96 -31.19
N LEU A 1083 -44.30 -22.99 -32.22
CA LEU A 1083 -44.44 -23.42 -33.66
C LEU A 1083 -45.58 -22.90 -34.61
N ALA A 1084 -45.49 -22.83 -35.96
CA ALA A 1084 -44.40 -22.87 -36.97
C ALA A 1084 -44.84 -22.56 -38.46
N VAL A 1085 -43.89 -22.08 -39.30
CA VAL A 1085 -43.71 -22.24 -40.80
C VAL A 1085 -44.74 -21.71 -41.85
N LEU A 1086 -44.26 -20.89 -42.84
CA LEU A 1086 -44.54 -21.05 -44.30
C LEU A 1086 -43.62 -20.22 -45.27
N LEU A 1087 -43.04 -20.88 -46.28
CA LEU A 1087 -42.65 -20.52 -47.69
C LEU A 1087 -42.02 -19.16 -48.17
N LEU A 1088 -41.47 -19.21 -49.40
CA LEU A 1088 -40.71 -18.25 -50.25
C LEU A 1088 -41.03 -18.54 -51.76
N PRO A 1089 -40.57 -17.82 -52.82
CA PRO A 1089 -40.21 -16.40 -53.03
C PRO A 1089 -40.89 -15.77 -54.34
N PRO A 1090 -40.22 -15.18 -55.37
CA PRO A 1090 -39.88 -13.74 -55.53
C PRO A 1090 -40.59 -12.93 -56.69
N PRO A 1091 -39.98 -12.38 -57.78
CA PRO A 1091 -40.38 -11.08 -58.39
C PRO A 1091 -40.75 -11.27 -59.91
N PRO A 1092 -40.26 -10.57 -60.99
CA PRO A 1092 -39.47 -9.34 -61.25
C PRO A 1092 -40.38 -8.18 -61.77
N GLN A 1093 -40.06 -7.15 -62.58
CA GLN A 1093 -38.99 -6.76 -63.52
C GLN A 1093 -38.74 -5.21 -63.52
N VAL A 1094 -38.46 -4.59 -64.69
CA VAL A 1094 -38.30 -3.13 -64.97
C VAL A 1094 -36.93 -2.54 -64.54
N LEU A 1095 -36.15 -1.77 -65.34
CA LEU A 1095 -35.89 -1.58 -66.80
C LEU A 1095 -34.61 -0.68 -66.91
N LEU A 1096 -33.90 -0.36 -68.00
CA LEU A 1096 -33.92 -0.63 -69.45
C LEU A 1096 -32.44 -0.68 -69.96
N LEU A 1097 -32.18 -0.58 -71.28
CA LEU A 1097 -30.87 -0.64 -71.99
C LEU A 1097 -30.96 0.18 -73.31
N PRO A 1098 -29.89 0.37 -74.15
CA PRO A 1098 -28.44 0.56 -73.97
C PRO A 1098 -28.03 2.02 -74.41
N PRO A 1099 -27.23 2.34 -75.48
CA PRO A 1099 -25.84 2.00 -75.87
C PRO A 1099 -24.86 3.23 -76.03
N PRO A 1100 -23.53 3.03 -76.23
CA PRO A 1100 -22.53 4.06 -76.60
C PRO A 1100 -22.22 4.13 -78.12
N PRO A 1101 -21.55 5.20 -78.66
CA PRO A 1101 -20.11 5.07 -79.03
C PRO A 1101 -19.23 6.37 -79.22
N GLN A 1102 -17.89 6.18 -79.10
CA GLN A 1102 -16.78 6.84 -79.86
C GLN A 1102 -16.48 8.36 -79.77
N VAL A 1103 -15.41 8.80 -80.48
CA VAL A 1103 -14.68 10.11 -80.52
C VAL A 1103 -13.46 10.18 -79.55
N LEU A 1104 -12.18 10.46 -79.93
CA LEU A 1104 -11.57 10.59 -81.27
C LEU A 1104 -10.09 10.06 -81.40
N LEU A 1105 -9.03 10.90 -81.42
CA LEU A 1105 -7.74 10.62 -82.11
C LEU A 1105 -6.44 11.29 -81.52
N GLN A 1106 -5.29 10.70 -81.87
CA GLN A 1106 -3.98 11.30 -82.26
C GLN A 1106 -2.86 11.80 -81.28
N ALA A 1107 -1.62 11.63 -81.82
CA ALA A 1107 -0.43 12.50 -81.76
C ALA A 1107 0.59 12.47 -80.58
N VAL A 1108 1.66 11.69 -80.80
CA VAL A 1108 3.10 12.06 -80.63
C VAL A 1108 3.48 13.01 -81.80
N PRO A 1109 4.48 13.96 -81.79
CA PRO A 1109 5.69 14.10 -80.93
C PRO A 1109 6.14 15.52 -80.42
N GLN A 1110 7.10 15.53 -79.47
CA GLN A 1110 8.32 16.39 -79.30
C GLN A 1110 8.33 17.95 -79.31
N VAL A 1111 9.52 18.48 -78.88
CA VAL A 1111 10.23 19.75 -79.24
C VAL A 1111 10.29 20.83 -78.13
N VAL A 1112 11.40 21.50 -77.75
CA VAL A 1112 12.90 21.29 -77.75
C VAL A 1112 13.55 22.44 -76.92
N LEU A 1113 14.73 22.23 -76.28
CA LEU A 1113 15.96 23.08 -76.22
C LEU A 1113 16.87 22.64 -75.02
N LEU A 1114 18.07 22.08 -75.24
CA LEU A 1114 19.42 22.72 -75.35
C LEU A 1114 20.07 23.11 -73.98
N ARG A 1115 21.37 22.90 -73.68
CA ARG A 1115 22.61 22.62 -74.49
C ARG A 1115 23.66 21.72 -73.78
N ALA A 1116 24.52 21.07 -74.59
CA ALA A 1116 26.00 20.83 -74.44
C ALA A 1116 26.60 20.07 -73.22
N ALA A 1117 27.74 19.34 -73.32
CA ALA A 1117 28.48 18.76 -74.48
C ALA A 1117 29.62 17.78 -74.08
N VAL A 1118 29.73 16.65 -74.82
CA VAL A 1118 30.95 15.87 -75.22
C VAL A 1118 31.83 15.15 -74.16
N ALA A 1119 32.41 13.99 -74.56
CA ALA A 1119 33.24 13.03 -73.79
C ALA A 1119 34.75 13.06 -74.24
N PRO A 1120 35.64 12.02 -74.27
CA PRO A 1120 35.55 10.53 -74.14
C PRO A 1120 36.52 9.92 -73.06
N GLN A 1121 36.70 8.59 -72.80
CA GLN A 1121 37.27 7.49 -73.62
C GLN A 1121 37.20 6.08 -72.93
N VAL A 1122 37.11 4.99 -73.73
CA VAL A 1122 37.70 3.63 -73.57
C VAL A 1122 37.15 2.59 -72.54
N ALA A 1123 37.33 1.29 -72.86
CA ALA A 1123 36.99 0.02 -72.17
C ALA A 1123 38.05 -1.07 -72.59
N PRO A 1124 37.90 -2.43 -72.52
CA PRO A 1124 36.93 -3.37 -71.88
C PRO A 1124 37.63 -4.61 -71.19
N LEU A 1125 36.94 -5.79 -71.05
CA LEU A 1125 37.47 -7.18 -70.83
C LEU A 1125 38.05 -7.57 -69.42
N GLN A 1126 38.13 -8.83 -68.95
CA GLN A 1126 37.32 -10.09 -69.09
C GLN A 1126 37.71 -11.15 -67.98
N THR A 1127 36.98 -12.28 -67.90
CA THR A 1127 37.39 -13.64 -67.39
C THR A 1127 37.87 -13.92 -65.94
N ALA A 1128 37.06 -14.71 -65.21
CA ALA A 1128 37.33 -16.07 -64.65
C ALA A 1128 38.46 -16.42 -63.63
N ALA A 1129 38.01 -16.94 -62.47
CA ALA A 1129 38.30 -18.28 -61.88
C ALA A 1129 39.65 -18.68 -61.19
N VAL A 1130 39.51 -19.12 -59.92
CA VAL A 1130 39.98 -20.42 -59.32
C VAL A 1130 41.34 -20.54 -58.56
N LEU A 1131 41.22 -21.16 -57.37
CA LEU A 1131 42.17 -21.90 -56.49
C LEU A 1131 43.09 -21.19 -55.47
N GLN A 1132 43.58 -22.06 -54.57
CA GLN A 1132 44.14 -21.85 -53.22
C GLN A 1132 45.65 -21.59 -53.23
N VAL A 1133 46.22 -21.15 -52.10
CA VAL A 1133 47.11 -21.98 -51.23
C VAL A 1133 47.46 -21.24 -49.91
N LEU A 1134 47.84 -22.02 -48.88
CA LEU A 1134 48.30 -21.60 -47.56
C LEU A 1134 49.53 -20.65 -47.59
N LEU A 1135 49.71 -19.85 -46.52
CA LEU A 1135 50.81 -20.04 -45.55
C LEU A 1135 50.72 -19.13 -44.31
N LEU A 1136 51.13 -19.68 -43.16
CA LEU A 1136 51.48 -18.97 -41.92
C LEU A 1136 53.01 -18.88 -41.81
N PRO A 1137 53.57 -17.89 -41.09
CA PRO A 1137 54.21 -18.23 -39.81
C PRO A 1137 54.13 -17.15 -38.70
N LEU A 1138 54.68 -17.50 -37.53
CA LEU A 1138 54.89 -16.71 -36.30
C LEU A 1138 56.31 -16.04 -36.30
N PRO A 1139 56.88 -15.55 -35.16
CA PRO A 1139 56.54 -14.33 -34.39
C PRO A 1139 57.79 -13.43 -34.10
N LEU A 1140 57.91 -12.90 -32.86
CA LEU A 1140 58.90 -11.94 -32.28
C LEU A 1140 58.66 -10.46 -32.66
N LEU A 1141 58.71 -9.42 -31.79
CA LEU A 1141 59.18 -9.16 -30.39
C LEU A 1141 60.61 -8.57 -30.26
N VAL A 1142 60.72 -7.52 -29.40
CA VAL A 1142 61.93 -6.76 -28.94
C VAL A 1142 62.78 -6.07 -30.03
N LEU A 1143 63.68 -5.11 -29.75
CA LEU A 1143 64.31 -4.56 -28.50
C LEU A 1143 64.17 -2.99 -28.55
N GLN A 1144 64.76 -2.06 -27.77
CA GLN A 1144 65.82 -1.97 -26.74
C GLN A 1144 65.66 -0.62 -25.96
N GLN A 1145 66.40 -0.42 -24.85
CA GLN A 1145 66.59 0.86 -24.11
C GLN A 1145 65.35 1.40 -23.35
N VAL A 1146 65.42 2.22 -22.28
CA VAL A 1146 66.48 2.62 -21.30
C VAL A 1146 65.77 2.71 -19.93
N ALA A 1147 66.31 2.40 -18.73
CA ALA A 1147 67.65 2.26 -18.13
C ALA A 1147 68.36 3.58 -17.76
N ALA A 1148 68.80 3.84 -16.52
CA ALA A 1148 68.63 3.18 -15.19
C ALA A 1148 68.91 4.25 -14.08
N VAL A 1149 68.72 4.06 -12.75
CA VAL A 1149 69.51 3.23 -11.80
C VAL A 1149 68.88 3.24 -10.38
N VAL A 1150 68.90 2.06 -9.72
CA VAL A 1150 68.94 1.67 -8.26
C VAL A 1150 68.77 2.73 -7.12
N VAL A 1151 68.18 2.49 -5.93
CA VAL A 1151 67.11 1.59 -5.35
C VAL A 1151 66.90 1.89 -3.83
N GLN A 1152 65.90 1.25 -3.18
CA GLN A 1152 65.73 0.96 -1.72
C GLN A 1152 65.01 1.96 -0.76
N VAL A 1153 64.45 1.37 0.32
CA VAL A 1153 63.84 1.95 1.55
C VAL A 1153 62.39 2.48 1.49
N ALA A 1154 61.63 2.16 2.54
CA ALA A 1154 60.37 2.75 3.04
C ALA A 1154 60.55 2.97 4.57
N PRO A 1155 59.76 3.78 5.31
CA PRO A 1155 58.35 4.18 5.09
C PRO A 1155 58.08 5.69 5.43
N LEU A 1156 56.91 6.02 6.01
CA LEU A 1156 56.48 7.31 6.63
C LEU A 1156 56.08 8.48 5.66
N LEU A 1157 55.17 9.42 6.00
CA LEU A 1157 54.01 9.43 6.93
C LEU A 1157 53.13 10.71 6.82
N LEU A 1158 51.86 10.63 7.28
CA LEU A 1158 51.04 11.73 7.88
C LEU A 1158 50.65 12.93 6.95
N LEU A 1159 49.66 13.80 7.25
CA LEU A 1159 48.85 14.06 8.46
C LEU A 1159 47.38 14.35 8.00
N LEU A 1160 46.36 13.59 8.44
CA LEU A 1160 45.44 13.81 9.58
C LEU A 1160 44.69 15.17 9.62
N LEU A 1161 43.37 15.30 9.91
CA LEU A 1161 42.37 14.60 10.76
C LEU A 1161 42.24 15.09 12.22
N LEU A 1162 40.97 15.21 12.66
CA LEU A 1162 40.49 15.16 14.05
C LEU A 1162 40.89 16.36 14.95
N GLN A 1163 40.39 16.55 16.19
CA GLN A 1163 39.70 15.62 17.10
C GLN A 1163 38.68 16.30 18.05
N GLN A 1164 38.13 15.50 18.98
CA GLN A 1164 37.20 15.87 20.06
C GLN A 1164 37.82 16.82 21.11
N VAL A 1165 36.98 17.45 21.93
CA VAL A 1165 37.39 18.32 23.04
C VAL A 1165 37.67 17.53 24.32
N ALA A 1166 38.84 17.74 24.92
CA ALA A 1166 39.12 17.48 26.33
C ALA A 1166 40.14 18.50 26.89
N VAL A 1167 39.62 19.55 27.54
CA VAL A 1167 40.17 20.30 28.70
C VAL A 1167 41.70 20.17 28.95
N VAL A 1168 42.55 21.17 28.64
CA VAL A 1168 42.89 22.39 29.49
C VAL A 1168 43.71 22.03 30.74
N PRO A 1169 44.75 22.79 31.18
CA PRO A 1169 45.04 24.24 30.99
C PRO A 1169 46.46 24.52 30.41
N GLN A 1170 47.18 25.67 30.50
CA GLN A 1170 47.04 27.00 31.15
C GLN A 1170 48.01 28.05 30.50
N VAL A 1171 47.98 29.32 30.96
CA VAL A 1171 49.05 30.38 30.86
C VAL A 1171 49.49 30.78 29.43
N ALA A 1172 48.96 31.88 28.85
CA ALA A 1172 49.39 33.31 28.98
C ALA A 1172 50.64 33.69 28.13
N LEU A 1173 50.82 34.91 27.59
CA LEU A 1173 50.21 36.23 27.86
C LEU A 1173 50.06 37.07 26.57
N LEU A 1174 49.27 38.16 26.63
CA LEU A 1174 49.07 39.17 25.57
C LEU A 1174 50.15 40.28 25.62
N PRO A 1175 50.32 41.14 24.58
CA PRO A 1175 49.38 42.26 24.32
C PRO A 1175 48.36 42.04 23.21
#